data_AF-A0AAE8QPW6-F1
#
_entry.id   AF-A0AAE8QPW6-F1
#
_cell.length_a   1.000
_cell.length_b   1.000
_cell.length_c   1.000
_cell.angle_alpha   90.00
_cell.angle_beta   90.00
_cell.angle_gamma   90.00
#
_symmetry.space_group_name_H-M   'P 1'
#
loop_
_entity.id
_entity.type
_entity.pdbx_description
1 polymer ?
#
loop_
_entity_poly.entity_id
_entity_poly.type
_entity_poly.pdbx_seq_one_letter_code
_entity_poly.pdbx_strand_id
1 'polypeptide(L)'
;MTTKYSYKLYANKRYTEKKFMTYTRVELMEMTTFQLRNICYKEKLVTGLINTLTRDELIDKILRYRGAEENPLIKESKDGGFERVEAAVQQYLKTPLSDNGEIKIPAKMSLYSGMKIDKPDQYFVETGGFLVESNVLLVNEQLDLCGILHVIKDDQQPNKYYFAADEALEIRKTNNKNYSFIFLRKQDSEYIYKTYYQETPLPPTNLHYYKVPIPDLEIKQLETTDAILAIDFGTTNTTAGVYLESDYVSSPCSHDLLNDRIQLNSINFVQFPDPLHQNEWIEVVPTVMTVADCSNQDQVSYYYGYEALKMMKKNSYTSLATKFQGIKRWVSNYAKLEEIMDANGNTALVPRSQILREFMLYIIQMAEHQFKCRFKHLHISSPVKLKNQFLDMFQTILPEYNIETEHALDEGMAVLYNTIANQIENNSFLDGKEHKALVIDCGGGTTDLSSCKFRIEDGHISYKIDIHTTYENGDTNFGGNNITYRIFQFMKIVFANYYSRGKSAYDIDALIDIPGKDIYRYVDDHGVDEVYKQFEKAFSDAEYIIPTRFKEYENRTRDEYLRVRNNYYFLWEMAEEMKKEFFRKTGILRSRFYSDSDMQHDSDLNVTAVDRWCLSLLENNQFKEVYDYPNVFFNIKEINHLIKADIYDIVREFLEEFYESGLLGEYSIIKLTGQSCKIDAFREALKEFVPGRSIEFRQKAENIGKVPELKLACLRGALRYLNAKKIGMIETKVTNHAPVVPYAVSAFTHNRQEKLLISSLERLNQIHGTISRPWGVTEVEFFLTGSDNQSSYKYTYFNRPENFKPVLYENIAANYYDKIPQDETDSIMNGEVKFFVFAGEDHWGFHVVPVARKDEQLFIGKKEFFAFEADLSDLDFFDGLK
;
A
#
# COMPACT_ATOMS: atom_id res chain seq x y z
N MET A 1 14.43 68.12 -43.71
CA MET A 1 15.60 67.41 -43.11
C MET A 1 15.11 66.69 -41.87
N THR A 2 15.55 65.45 -41.73
CA THR A 2 14.93 64.32 -41.02
C THR A 2 15.03 64.39 -39.49
N THR A 3 13.91 64.20 -38.80
CA THR A 3 13.80 63.95 -37.36
C THR A 3 14.13 62.48 -37.06
N LYS A 4 15.18 62.22 -36.26
CA LYS A 4 15.52 60.89 -35.73
C LYS A 4 15.23 60.85 -34.24
N TYR A 5 14.15 60.16 -33.85
CA TYR A 5 13.90 59.76 -32.48
C TYR A 5 14.78 58.54 -32.14
N SER A 6 15.61 58.65 -31.11
CA SER A 6 16.42 57.53 -30.60
C SER A 6 15.64 56.75 -29.54
N TYR A 7 15.26 55.51 -29.83
CA TYR A 7 14.83 54.55 -28.81
C TYR A 7 16.06 53.90 -28.18
N LYS A 8 16.24 54.05 -26.86
CA LYS A 8 17.17 53.24 -26.05
C LYS A 8 16.44 51.95 -25.63
N LEU A 9 16.84 50.82 -26.21
CA LEU A 9 16.42 49.49 -25.76
C LEU A 9 17.10 49.17 -24.43
N TYR A 10 16.32 49.11 -23.35
CA TYR A 10 16.74 48.53 -22.08
C TYR A 10 16.84 47.00 -22.24
N ALA A 11 18.02 46.51 -22.62
CA ALA A 11 18.36 45.10 -22.57
C ALA A 11 18.71 44.72 -21.13
N ASN A 12 17.70 44.41 -20.31
CA ASN A 12 17.84 43.58 -19.10
C ASN A 12 16.45 43.28 -18.51
N LYS A 13 15.78 42.27 -19.08
CA LYS A 13 14.84 41.43 -18.33
C LYS A 13 15.32 39.99 -18.51
N ARG A 14 15.92 39.44 -17.46
CA ARG A 14 15.97 37.98 -17.27
C ARG A 14 14.51 37.52 -17.27
N TYR A 15 14.05 36.96 -18.39
CA TYR A 15 12.82 36.20 -18.40
C TYR A 15 13.07 34.99 -17.52
N THR A 16 12.41 34.93 -16.36
CA THR A 16 12.13 33.65 -15.70
C THR A 16 11.42 32.78 -16.74
N GLU A 17 12.06 31.70 -17.19
CA GLU A 17 11.43 30.70 -18.04
C GLU A 17 10.17 30.20 -17.34
N LYS A 18 9.00 30.56 -17.86
CA LYS A 18 7.77 29.87 -17.48
C LYS A 18 7.87 28.45 -18.02
N LYS A 19 8.02 27.46 -17.15
CA LYS A 19 7.81 26.05 -17.53
C LYS A 19 6.36 25.93 -17.99
N PHE A 20 6.15 25.69 -19.28
CA PHE A 20 4.84 25.37 -19.83
C PHE A 20 4.64 23.85 -19.73
N MET A 21 3.42 23.41 -19.39
CA MET A 21 3.08 21.99 -19.38
C MET A 21 3.11 21.43 -20.81
N THR A 22 3.83 20.32 -21.00
CA THR A 22 3.88 19.58 -22.26
C THR A 22 3.09 18.28 -22.16
N TYR A 23 2.56 17.77 -23.27
CA TYR A 23 1.64 16.64 -23.33
C TYR A 23 2.08 15.65 -24.42
N THR A 24 1.95 14.35 -24.14
CA THR A 24 2.12 13.26 -25.10
C THR A 24 0.81 12.97 -25.84
N ARG A 25 0.88 12.26 -26.99
CA ARG A 25 -0.34 11.92 -27.75
C ARG A 25 -1.25 10.99 -26.95
N VAL A 26 -0.67 10.03 -26.23
CA VAL A 26 -1.40 9.06 -25.40
C VAL A 26 -2.17 9.78 -24.29
N GLU A 27 -1.53 10.69 -23.56
CA GLU A 27 -2.18 11.49 -22.51
C GLU A 27 -3.39 12.28 -23.06
N LEU A 28 -3.26 12.89 -24.23
CA LEU A 28 -4.35 13.66 -24.83
C LEU A 28 -5.46 12.76 -25.39
N MET A 29 -5.15 11.56 -25.85
CA MET A 29 -6.14 10.57 -26.27
C MET A 29 -6.93 10.02 -25.10
N GLU A 30 -6.31 9.85 -23.93
CA GLU A 30 -6.99 9.43 -22.69
C GLU A 30 -7.91 10.52 -22.12
N MET A 31 -7.68 11.79 -22.46
CA MET A 31 -8.47 12.92 -21.98
C MET A 31 -9.82 13.05 -22.69
N THR A 32 -10.83 13.52 -21.95
CA THR A 32 -12.14 13.85 -22.52
C THR A 32 -12.04 15.08 -23.42
N THR A 33 -12.94 15.20 -24.40
CA THR A 33 -13.05 16.39 -25.27
C THR A 33 -13.12 17.68 -24.45
N PHE A 34 -13.73 17.63 -23.26
CA PHE A 34 -13.81 18.75 -22.33
C PHE A 34 -12.45 19.14 -21.73
N GLN A 35 -11.64 18.17 -21.31
CA GLN A 35 -10.30 18.40 -20.78
C GLN A 35 -9.36 18.99 -21.85
N LEU A 36 -9.46 18.50 -23.09
CA LEU A 36 -8.70 19.03 -24.22
C LEU A 36 -9.07 20.50 -24.53
N ARG A 37 -10.35 20.86 -24.41
CA ARG A 37 -10.79 22.25 -24.51
C ARG A 37 -10.22 23.11 -23.39
N ASN A 38 -10.18 22.60 -22.15
CA ASN A 38 -9.62 23.32 -21.00
C ASN A 38 -8.12 23.62 -21.19
N ILE A 39 -7.34 22.65 -21.69
CA ILE A 39 -5.92 22.88 -22.04
C ILE A 39 -5.81 24.02 -23.06
N CYS A 40 -6.62 23.99 -24.12
CA CYS A 40 -6.63 25.05 -25.12
C CYS A 40 -6.99 26.44 -24.54
N TYR A 41 -7.90 26.51 -23.56
CA TYR A 41 -8.28 27.75 -22.88
C TYR A 41 -7.18 28.27 -21.93
N LYS A 42 -6.64 27.41 -21.06
CA LYS A 42 -5.63 27.75 -20.05
C LYS A 42 -4.31 28.18 -20.70
N GLU A 43 -3.88 27.44 -21.72
CA GLU A 43 -2.63 27.70 -22.46
C GLU A 43 -2.81 28.75 -23.58
N LYS A 44 -4.01 29.33 -23.72
CA LYS A 44 -4.36 30.33 -24.75
C LYS A 44 -4.00 29.89 -26.18
N LEU A 45 -4.15 28.60 -26.48
CA LEU A 45 -3.73 28.02 -27.76
C LEU A 45 -4.63 28.45 -28.92
N VAL A 46 -5.90 28.79 -28.68
CA VAL A 46 -6.83 29.36 -29.68
C VAL A 46 -7.97 30.16 -29.02
N THR A 47 -7.97 31.49 -29.05
CA THR A 47 -9.14 32.28 -28.64
C THR A 47 -10.18 32.33 -29.76
N GLY A 48 -11.30 31.60 -29.62
CA GLY A 48 -12.51 31.82 -30.43
C GLY A 48 -13.08 30.63 -31.22
N LEU A 49 -12.33 29.52 -31.40
CA LEU A 49 -12.75 28.35 -32.21
C LEU A 49 -12.76 27.02 -31.44
N ILE A 50 -12.52 27.03 -30.13
CA ILE A 50 -12.36 25.80 -29.32
C ILE A 50 -13.65 24.96 -29.28
N ASN A 51 -14.83 25.60 -29.29
CA ASN A 51 -16.11 24.91 -29.19
C ASN A 51 -16.55 24.23 -30.50
N THR A 52 -15.92 24.53 -31.63
CA THR A 52 -16.25 23.97 -32.96
C THR A 52 -15.29 22.87 -33.42
N LEU A 53 -14.18 22.63 -32.69
CA LEU A 53 -13.19 21.61 -33.04
C LEU A 53 -13.62 20.22 -32.57
N THR A 54 -13.33 19.23 -33.41
CA THR A 54 -13.45 17.81 -33.07
C THR A 54 -12.36 17.38 -32.07
N ARG A 55 -12.54 16.23 -31.43
CA ARG A 55 -11.60 15.72 -30.43
C ARG A 55 -10.19 15.56 -30.99
N ASP A 56 -10.06 14.96 -32.17
CA ASP A 56 -8.75 14.72 -32.80
C ASP A 56 -8.06 16.04 -33.20
N GLU A 57 -8.82 17.03 -33.69
CA GLU A 57 -8.28 18.36 -34.01
C GLU A 57 -7.79 19.13 -32.77
N LEU A 58 -8.41 18.91 -31.61
CA LEU A 58 -7.95 19.47 -30.34
C LEU A 58 -6.63 18.81 -29.90
N ILE A 59 -6.53 17.47 -30.00
CA ILE A 59 -5.32 16.71 -29.67
C ILE A 59 -4.15 17.19 -30.54
N ASP A 60 -4.34 17.21 -31.87
CA ASP A 60 -3.27 17.60 -32.80
C ASP A 60 -2.82 19.06 -32.60
N LYS A 61 -3.73 19.97 -32.25
CA LYS A 61 -3.36 21.35 -31.90
C LYS A 61 -2.57 21.43 -30.60
N ILE A 62 -2.96 20.69 -29.57
CA ILE A 62 -2.23 20.70 -28.30
C ILE A 62 -0.82 20.13 -28.52
N LEU A 63 -0.68 19.01 -29.24
CA LEU A 63 0.63 18.44 -29.57
C LEU A 63 1.51 19.39 -30.37
N ARG A 64 0.92 20.15 -31.30
CA ARG A 64 1.68 21.09 -32.13
C ARG A 64 2.32 22.22 -31.32
N TYR A 65 1.69 22.69 -30.24
CA TYR A 65 2.15 23.85 -29.47
C TYR A 65 2.70 23.50 -28.07
N ARG A 66 2.34 22.33 -27.57
CA ARG A 66 2.64 21.83 -26.22
C ARG A 66 2.94 20.33 -26.25
N GLY A 67 3.35 19.76 -27.39
CA GLY A 67 3.82 18.39 -27.44
C GLY A 67 5.07 18.23 -26.58
N ALA A 68 5.13 17.16 -25.78
CA ALA A 68 6.39 16.75 -25.17
C ALA A 68 7.36 16.33 -26.28
N GLU A 69 8.63 16.75 -26.19
CA GLU A 69 9.68 16.17 -27.03
C GLU A 69 9.90 14.72 -26.58
N GLU A 70 9.27 13.77 -27.26
CA GLU A 70 9.54 12.36 -27.04
C GLU A 70 10.86 11.99 -27.73
N ASN A 71 11.83 11.51 -26.95
CA ASN A 71 13.00 10.81 -27.47
C ASN A 71 12.64 9.32 -27.49
N PRO A 72 12.44 8.69 -28.65
CA PRO A 72 11.95 7.31 -28.69
C PRO A 72 13.07 6.34 -28.27
N LEU A 73 12.81 5.61 -27.17
CA LEU A 73 13.73 4.67 -26.55
C LEU A 73 13.20 3.24 -26.72
N ILE A 74 14.10 2.30 -26.93
CA ILE A 74 13.79 0.87 -26.97
C ILE A 74 13.59 0.39 -25.53
N LYS A 75 12.39 -0.09 -25.22
CA LYS A 75 11.94 -0.49 -23.89
C LYS A 75 11.31 -1.88 -23.89
N GLU A 76 10.46 -2.12 -24.87
CA GLU A 76 9.81 -3.42 -25.06
C GLU A 76 10.63 -4.32 -25.97
N SER A 77 10.65 -5.63 -25.67
CA SER A 77 11.24 -6.62 -26.56
C SER A 77 10.39 -6.79 -27.83
N LYS A 78 11.05 -6.94 -28.98
CA LYS A 78 10.39 -7.20 -30.27
C LYS A 78 11.13 -8.29 -31.01
N ASP A 79 10.39 -9.30 -31.46
CA ASP A 79 10.95 -10.41 -32.22
C ASP A 79 11.76 -9.93 -33.44
N GLY A 80 12.99 -10.42 -33.55
CA GLY A 80 13.96 -10.05 -34.58
C GLY A 80 14.50 -8.61 -34.48
N GLY A 81 14.09 -7.83 -33.46
CA GLY A 81 14.49 -6.43 -33.31
C GLY A 81 15.98 -6.28 -33.04
N PHE A 82 16.55 -7.17 -32.23
CA PHE A 82 17.97 -7.20 -31.92
C PHE A 82 18.81 -7.47 -33.18
N GLU A 83 18.46 -8.48 -33.97
CA GLU A 83 19.14 -8.84 -35.22
C GLU A 83 19.06 -7.72 -36.26
N ARG A 84 17.92 -7.02 -36.35
CA ARG A 84 17.77 -5.86 -37.24
C ARG A 84 18.72 -4.73 -36.86
N VAL A 85 18.84 -4.42 -35.56
CA VAL A 85 19.77 -3.39 -35.08
C VAL A 85 21.22 -3.82 -35.30
N GLU A 86 21.56 -5.08 -35.04
CA GLU A 86 22.89 -5.63 -35.30
C GLU A 86 23.29 -5.49 -36.78
N ALA A 87 22.41 -5.86 -37.71
CA ALA A 87 22.63 -5.69 -39.14
C ALA A 87 22.82 -4.21 -39.53
N ALA A 88 22.02 -3.31 -38.97
CA ALA A 88 22.13 -1.87 -39.21
C ALA A 88 23.45 -1.30 -38.66
N VAL A 89 23.90 -1.76 -37.49
CA VAL A 89 25.19 -1.37 -36.91
C VAL A 89 26.34 -1.82 -37.83
N GLN A 90 26.35 -3.08 -38.25
CA GLN A 90 27.39 -3.61 -39.15
C GLN A 90 27.44 -2.89 -40.50
N GLN A 91 26.29 -2.44 -41.02
CA GLN A 91 26.21 -1.84 -42.36
C GLN A 91 26.36 -0.30 -42.36
N TYR A 92 25.84 0.39 -41.34
CA TYR A 92 25.63 1.84 -41.36
C TYR A 92 26.38 2.63 -40.27
N LEU A 93 26.97 1.97 -39.26
CA LEU A 93 27.74 2.63 -38.19
C LEU A 93 29.15 3.03 -38.67
N LYS A 94 29.24 4.11 -39.47
CA LYS A 94 30.48 4.46 -40.18
C LYS A 94 31.24 5.67 -39.63
N THR A 95 30.55 6.61 -38.97
CA THR A 95 31.15 7.91 -38.63
C THR A 95 31.37 8.06 -37.12
N PRO A 96 32.55 7.71 -36.58
CA PRO A 96 32.87 7.99 -35.18
C PRO A 96 33.06 9.49 -34.96
N LEU A 97 32.47 10.01 -33.90
CA LEU A 97 32.61 11.37 -33.40
C LEU A 97 33.57 11.35 -32.21
N SER A 98 34.38 12.40 -32.09
CA SER A 98 35.21 12.63 -30.90
C SER A 98 34.37 13.28 -29.82
N ASP A 99 34.36 12.68 -28.63
CA ASP A 99 33.76 13.28 -27.44
C ASP A 99 34.75 14.20 -26.70
N ASN A 100 36.03 14.22 -27.10
CA ASN A 100 37.12 14.94 -26.42
C ASN A 100 37.22 14.63 -24.91
N GLY A 101 36.78 13.46 -24.47
CA GLY A 101 36.70 13.08 -23.05
C GLY A 101 35.61 13.79 -22.25
N GLU A 102 34.62 14.39 -22.93
CA GLU A 102 33.48 15.01 -22.29
C GLU A 102 32.44 13.99 -21.80
N ILE A 103 32.39 12.78 -22.37
CA ILE A 103 31.49 11.72 -21.90
C ILE A 103 32.22 10.89 -20.85
N LYS A 104 31.75 10.96 -19.60
CA LYS A 104 32.28 10.17 -18.50
C LYS A 104 31.28 9.11 -18.09
N ILE A 105 31.74 7.87 -18.07
CA ILE A 105 30.97 6.71 -17.63
C ILE A 105 31.66 6.07 -16.41
N PRO A 106 30.98 5.18 -15.67
CA PRO A 106 31.60 4.43 -14.58
C PRO A 106 32.73 3.53 -15.11
N ALA A 107 33.81 3.40 -14.33
CA ALA A 107 34.93 2.53 -14.70
C ALA A 107 34.56 1.03 -14.63
N LYS A 108 33.59 0.69 -13.77
CA LYS A 108 33.07 -0.66 -13.60
C LYS A 108 31.54 -0.66 -13.66
N MET A 109 30.98 -1.67 -14.31
CA MET A 109 29.54 -1.91 -14.36
C MET A 109 29.26 -3.42 -14.29
N SER A 110 28.20 -3.80 -13.57
CA SER A 110 27.70 -5.18 -13.52
C SER A 110 26.29 -5.21 -14.07
N LEU A 111 26.10 -5.97 -15.15
CA LEU A 111 24.81 -6.20 -15.80
C LEU A 111 24.31 -7.59 -15.40
N TYR A 112 23.04 -7.68 -15.03
CA TYR A 112 22.40 -8.94 -14.67
C TYR A 112 21.38 -9.29 -15.75
N SER A 113 21.50 -10.49 -16.35
CA SER A 113 20.55 -10.92 -17.39
C SER A 113 19.13 -11.03 -16.82
N GLY A 114 18.14 -10.50 -17.55
CA GLY A 114 16.75 -10.51 -17.14
C GLY A 114 16.45 -9.59 -15.94
N MET A 115 17.28 -8.57 -15.72
CA MET A 115 17.05 -7.54 -14.71
C MET A 115 17.06 -6.16 -15.32
N LYS A 116 16.17 -5.33 -14.81
CA LYS A 116 16.12 -3.91 -15.11
C LYS A 116 17.40 -3.21 -14.66
N ILE A 117 17.69 -2.09 -15.31
CA ILE A 117 18.65 -1.08 -14.88
C ILE A 117 17.90 0.25 -14.77
N ASP A 118 18.03 0.95 -13.65
CA ASP A 118 17.46 2.28 -13.48
C ASP A 118 18.27 3.18 -12.53
N LYS A 119 17.72 4.35 -12.19
CA LYS A 119 18.41 5.40 -11.42
C LYS A 119 19.04 4.88 -10.12
N PRO A 120 18.38 4.03 -9.31
CA PRO A 120 18.97 3.37 -8.16
C PRO A 120 20.30 2.69 -8.41
N ASP A 121 20.56 2.17 -9.62
CA ASP A 121 21.83 1.50 -9.92
C ASP A 121 23.03 2.44 -9.97
N GLN A 122 22.80 3.76 -9.97
CA GLN A 122 23.84 4.78 -9.94
C GLN A 122 24.89 4.64 -11.04
N TYR A 123 24.51 4.05 -12.18
CA TYR A 123 25.31 4.03 -13.39
C TYR A 123 25.17 5.36 -14.13
N PHE A 124 25.81 6.40 -13.60
CA PHE A 124 25.70 7.76 -14.11
C PHE A 124 26.62 8.03 -15.30
N VAL A 125 26.15 8.87 -16.20
CA VAL A 125 26.89 9.40 -17.36
C VAL A 125 26.93 10.94 -17.24
N GLU A 126 28.13 11.50 -17.18
CA GLU A 126 28.33 12.96 -17.24
C GLU A 126 28.72 13.38 -18.64
N THR A 127 28.26 14.55 -19.07
CA THR A 127 28.49 15.05 -20.44
C THR A 127 28.75 16.57 -20.47
N GLY A 128 29.43 17.06 -21.51
CA GLY A 128 29.60 18.49 -21.79
C GLY A 128 28.32 19.22 -22.23
N GLY A 129 27.15 18.56 -22.24
CA GLY A 129 25.85 19.17 -22.52
C GLY A 129 25.34 19.02 -23.97
N PHE A 130 26.01 18.22 -24.79
CA PHE A 130 25.61 17.93 -26.18
C PHE A 130 24.81 16.63 -26.34
N LEU A 131 24.81 15.76 -25.32
CA LEU A 131 24.02 14.54 -25.30
C LEU A 131 22.57 14.83 -24.94
N VAL A 132 21.67 14.03 -25.50
CA VAL A 132 20.24 13.99 -25.18
C VAL A 132 19.87 12.57 -24.78
N GLU A 133 18.66 12.38 -24.25
CA GLU A 133 18.13 11.04 -24.02
C GLU A 133 18.08 10.26 -25.35
N SER A 134 18.68 9.09 -25.36
CA SER A 134 18.90 8.30 -26.56
C SER A 134 19.17 6.83 -26.23
N ASN A 135 19.00 5.98 -27.23
CA ASN A 135 19.44 4.58 -27.17
C ASN A 135 20.96 4.51 -27.19
N VAL A 136 21.51 3.63 -26.36
CA VAL A 136 22.95 3.36 -26.24
C VAL A 136 23.20 1.90 -26.54
N LEU A 137 24.11 1.61 -27.47
CA LEU A 137 24.42 0.23 -27.86
C LEU A 137 25.67 -0.24 -27.11
N LEU A 138 25.58 -1.41 -26.51
CA LEU A 138 26.74 -2.12 -25.97
C LEU A 138 27.30 -3.01 -27.07
N VAL A 139 28.57 -2.82 -27.42
CA VAL A 139 29.25 -3.62 -28.46
C VAL A 139 30.56 -4.20 -27.96
N ASN A 140 30.99 -5.30 -28.56
CA ASN A 140 32.33 -5.85 -28.33
C ASN A 140 33.39 -5.15 -29.22
N GLU A 141 34.63 -5.64 -29.18
CA GLU A 141 35.74 -5.13 -30.00
C GLU A 141 35.49 -5.26 -31.52
N GLN A 142 34.76 -6.30 -31.93
CA GLN A 142 34.37 -6.58 -33.31
C GLN A 142 33.17 -5.74 -33.79
N LEU A 143 32.59 -4.90 -32.92
CA LEU A 143 31.34 -4.15 -33.12
C LEU A 143 30.08 -5.04 -33.23
N ASP A 144 30.13 -6.28 -32.74
CA ASP A 144 28.92 -7.10 -32.59
C ASP A 144 28.06 -6.56 -31.45
N LEU A 145 26.74 -6.61 -31.63
CA LEU A 145 25.80 -6.07 -30.67
C LEU A 145 25.67 -7.01 -29.48
N CYS A 146 25.97 -6.49 -28.29
CA CYS A 146 25.94 -7.24 -27.03
C CYS A 146 24.78 -6.83 -26.13
N GLY A 147 24.18 -5.66 -26.34
CA GLY A 147 23.03 -5.20 -25.57
C GLY A 147 22.53 -3.84 -26.05
N ILE A 148 21.28 -3.54 -25.74
CA ILE A 148 20.66 -2.24 -26.02
C ILE A 148 20.23 -1.65 -24.68
N LEU A 149 20.76 -0.47 -24.36
CA LEU A 149 20.40 0.33 -23.20
C LEU A 149 19.88 1.69 -23.69
N HIS A 150 19.53 2.56 -22.75
CA HIS A 150 19.26 3.96 -23.02
C HIS A 150 19.80 4.83 -21.89
N VAL A 151 19.97 6.12 -22.17
CA VAL A 151 20.30 7.12 -21.16
C VAL A 151 19.13 8.04 -20.91
N ILE A 152 18.78 8.23 -19.65
CA ILE A 152 17.71 9.12 -19.19
C ILE A 152 18.35 10.28 -18.44
N LYS A 153 17.83 11.49 -18.65
CA LYS A 153 18.36 12.70 -18.03
C LYS A 153 18.02 12.71 -16.54
N ASP A 154 18.95 13.14 -15.69
CA ASP A 154 18.66 13.39 -14.28
C ASP A 154 17.97 14.76 -14.12
N ASP A 155 16.76 14.75 -13.58
CA ASP A 155 15.98 15.98 -13.33
C ASP A 155 16.65 16.95 -12.36
N GLN A 156 17.54 16.45 -11.48
CA GLN A 156 18.17 17.27 -10.44
C GLN A 156 19.50 17.91 -10.86
N GLN A 157 20.24 17.30 -11.79
CA GLN A 157 21.58 17.74 -12.17
C GLN A 157 21.68 17.97 -13.69
N PRO A 158 21.89 19.23 -14.15
CA PRO A 158 22.05 19.49 -15.57
C PRO A 158 23.29 18.77 -16.10
N ASN A 159 23.15 18.16 -17.27
CA ASN A 159 24.18 17.36 -17.96
C ASN A 159 24.60 16.05 -17.28
N LYS A 160 23.79 15.56 -16.32
CA LYS A 160 23.91 14.21 -15.79
C LYS A 160 22.80 13.33 -16.33
N TYR A 161 23.17 12.13 -16.69
CA TYR A 161 22.29 11.08 -17.17
C TYR A 161 22.54 9.80 -16.36
N TYR A 162 21.65 8.83 -16.44
CA TYR A 162 21.88 7.48 -15.93
C TYR A 162 21.52 6.45 -16.99
N PHE A 163 22.23 5.33 -16.99
CA PHE A 163 21.87 4.18 -17.81
C PHE A 163 20.56 3.58 -17.31
N ALA A 164 19.71 3.19 -18.25
CA ALA A 164 18.51 2.43 -17.99
C ALA A 164 18.29 1.36 -19.08
N ALA A 165 17.66 0.26 -18.69
CA ALA A 165 17.30 -0.84 -19.56
C ALA A 165 16.16 -1.63 -18.93
N ASP A 166 15.20 -2.07 -19.72
CA ASP A 166 14.09 -2.91 -19.25
C ASP A 166 14.50 -4.38 -19.17
N GLU A 167 13.85 -5.13 -18.29
CA GLU A 167 14.18 -6.54 -17.99
C GLU A 167 14.07 -7.47 -19.21
N ALA A 168 13.22 -7.13 -20.18
CA ALA A 168 12.96 -7.91 -21.38
C ALA A 168 14.03 -7.75 -22.47
N LEU A 169 14.94 -6.77 -22.33
CA LEU A 169 15.97 -6.49 -23.33
C LEU A 169 17.12 -7.49 -23.23
N GLU A 170 17.52 -8.03 -24.38
CA GLU A 170 18.56 -9.06 -24.46
C GLU A 170 19.96 -8.48 -24.18
N ILE A 171 20.71 -9.15 -23.30
CA ILE A 171 22.13 -8.88 -23.04
C ILE A 171 22.93 -10.16 -23.32
N ARG A 172 23.75 -10.13 -24.36
CA ARG A 172 24.58 -11.26 -24.81
C ARG A 172 25.96 -11.19 -24.17
N LYS A 173 26.34 -12.27 -23.49
CA LYS A 173 27.70 -12.44 -22.96
C LYS A 173 28.63 -12.89 -24.09
N THR A 174 29.71 -12.14 -24.30
CA THR A 174 30.76 -12.53 -25.25
C THR A 174 32.01 -13.00 -24.52
N ASN A 175 32.82 -13.83 -25.20
CA ASN A 175 34.10 -14.31 -24.65
C ASN A 175 35.14 -13.19 -24.53
N ASN A 176 35.01 -12.15 -25.36
CA ASN A 176 35.84 -10.95 -25.30
C ASN A 176 35.26 -9.99 -24.26
N LYS A 177 36.07 -9.55 -23.29
CA LYS A 177 35.63 -8.58 -22.27
C LYS A 177 35.88 -7.12 -22.66
N ASN A 178 36.40 -6.86 -23.86
CA ASN A 178 36.61 -5.51 -24.38
C ASN A 178 35.28 -4.93 -24.91
N TYR A 179 34.50 -4.32 -24.02
CA TYR A 179 33.22 -3.71 -24.38
C TYR A 179 33.35 -2.19 -24.60
N SER A 180 32.45 -1.63 -25.39
CA SER A 180 32.29 -0.19 -25.55
C SER A 180 30.82 0.20 -25.64
N PHE A 181 30.48 1.36 -25.10
CA PHE A 181 29.18 1.99 -25.32
C PHE A 181 29.22 2.89 -26.55
N ILE A 182 28.18 2.80 -27.36
CA ILE A 182 27.94 3.60 -28.55
C ILE A 182 26.81 4.56 -28.23
N PHE A 183 27.16 5.83 -27.99
CA PHE A 183 26.20 6.90 -27.77
C PHE A 183 25.80 7.53 -29.10
N LEU A 184 24.50 7.71 -29.29
CA LEU A 184 23.91 8.18 -30.55
C LEU A 184 23.40 9.62 -30.42
N ARG A 185 23.41 10.36 -31.53
CA ARG A 185 22.65 11.63 -31.60
C ARG A 185 21.15 11.32 -31.69
N LYS A 186 20.31 12.30 -31.37
CA LYS A 186 18.83 12.18 -31.43
C LYS A 186 18.33 11.47 -32.70
N GLN A 187 18.71 11.97 -33.87
CA GLN A 187 18.28 11.42 -35.16
C GLN A 187 18.78 9.99 -35.44
N ASP A 188 19.99 9.66 -34.98
CA ASP A 188 20.57 8.33 -35.14
C ASP A 188 19.88 7.34 -34.19
N SER A 189 19.58 7.78 -32.96
CA SER A 189 18.79 7.04 -31.97
C SER A 189 17.36 6.74 -32.47
N GLU A 190 16.69 7.72 -33.09
CA GLU A 190 15.37 7.55 -33.70
C GLU A 190 15.40 6.52 -34.85
N TYR A 191 16.48 6.50 -35.64
CA TYR A 191 16.65 5.51 -36.69
C TYR A 191 16.80 4.10 -36.11
N ILE A 192 17.61 3.94 -35.05
CA ILE A 192 17.77 2.67 -34.34
C ILE A 192 16.46 2.20 -33.72
N TYR A 193 15.71 3.09 -33.07
CA TYR A 193 14.38 2.78 -32.53
C TYR A 193 13.43 2.25 -33.62
N LYS A 194 13.35 2.94 -34.77
CA LYS A 194 12.51 2.50 -35.89
C LYS A 194 12.99 1.15 -36.44
N THR A 195 14.30 0.95 -36.58
CA THR A 195 14.90 -0.31 -37.03
C THR A 195 14.52 -1.48 -36.13
N TYR A 196 14.49 -1.22 -34.82
CA TYR A 196 14.15 -2.24 -33.82
C TYR A 196 12.68 -2.66 -33.91
N TYR A 197 11.74 -1.71 -34.03
CA TYR A 197 10.31 -2.04 -34.01
C TYR A 197 9.67 -2.31 -35.37
N GLN A 198 10.23 -1.79 -36.46
CA GLN A 198 9.67 -1.96 -37.81
C GLN A 198 10.29 -3.15 -38.54
N GLU A 199 9.44 -3.96 -39.16
CA GLU A 199 9.88 -5.09 -39.99
C GLU A 199 10.30 -4.65 -41.41
N THR A 200 9.85 -3.47 -41.84
CA THR A 200 10.20 -2.92 -43.16
C THR A 200 11.61 -2.33 -43.13
N PRO A 201 12.50 -2.68 -44.09
CA PRO A 201 13.83 -2.11 -44.18
C PRO A 201 13.79 -0.59 -44.34
N LEU A 202 14.47 0.11 -43.45
CA LEU A 202 14.62 1.56 -43.52
C LEU A 202 15.62 1.96 -44.62
N PRO A 203 15.52 3.19 -45.16
CA PRO A 203 16.49 3.66 -46.14
C PRO A 203 17.92 3.65 -45.57
N PRO A 204 18.94 3.38 -46.40
CA PRO A 204 20.33 3.44 -45.98
C PRO A 204 20.68 4.80 -45.40
N THR A 205 21.38 4.80 -44.27
CA THR A 205 21.83 6.03 -43.60
C THR A 205 23.31 5.94 -43.24
N ASN A 206 23.89 7.06 -42.80
CA ASN A 206 25.22 7.11 -42.21
C ASN A 206 25.07 7.44 -40.72
N LEU A 207 25.19 6.44 -39.85
CA LEU A 207 25.05 6.63 -38.41
C LEU A 207 26.31 7.26 -37.83
N HIS A 208 26.10 8.29 -37.01
CA HIS A 208 27.18 8.97 -36.29
C HIS A 208 27.09 8.65 -34.80
N TYR A 209 28.24 8.41 -34.17
CA TYR A 209 28.27 7.89 -32.82
C TYR A 209 29.50 8.32 -32.03
N TYR A 210 29.38 8.36 -30.71
CA TYR A 210 30.53 8.45 -29.81
C TYR A 210 30.81 7.06 -29.23
N LYS A 211 32.05 6.59 -29.31
CA LYS A 211 32.46 5.29 -28.76
C LYS A 211 33.26 5.49 -27.49
N VAL A 212 32.73 4.99 -26.38
CA VAL A 212 33.38 5.09 -25.07
C VAL A 212 33.67 3.67 -24.55
N PRO A 213 34.93 3.27 -24.39
CA PRO A 213 35.27 1.95 -23.86
C PRO A 213 34.93 1.87 -22.35
N ILE A 214 34.41 0.72 -21.91
CA ILE A 214 34.21 0.44 -20.49
C ILE A 214 35.32 -0.50 -20.00
N PRO A 215 36.15 -0.09 -19.01
CA PRO A 215 37.28 -0.89 -18.54
C PRO A 215 36.89 -2.24 -17.92
N ASP A 216 35.83 -2.27 -17.12
CA ASP A 216 35.37 -3.48 -16.43
C ASP A 216 33.85 -3.63 -16.53
N LEU A 217 33.40 -4.54 -17.41
CA LEU A 217 31.99 -4.91 -17.53
C LEU A 217 31.80 -6.39 -17.23
N GLU A 218 30.99 -6.67 -16.22
CA GLU A 218 30.63 -8.03 -15.83
C GLU A 218 29.17 -8.31 -16.19
N ILE A 219 28.94 -9.30 -17.06
CA ILE A 219 27.59 -9.82 -17.33
C ILE A 219 27.39 -11.08 -16.49
N LYS A 220 26.48 -10.99 -15.51
CA LYS A 220 26.20 -11.99 -14.48
C LYS A 220 24.79 -12.57 -14.61
N GLN A 221 24.63 -13.76 -14.04
CA GLN A 221 23.31 -14.31 -13.70
C GLN A 221 23.06 -14.03 -12.22
N LEU A 222 21.80 -13.94 -11.83
CA LEU A 222 21.46 -13.78 -10.42
C LEU A 222 21.74 -15.08 -9.66
N GLU A 223 22.37 -14.92 -8.50
CA GLU A 223 22.56 -16.02 -7.57
C GLU A 223 21.36 -16.13 -6.64
N THR A 224 20.98 -17.34 -6.28
CA THR A 224 19.96 -17.57 -5.23
C THR A 224 20.62 -17.42 -3.87
N THR A 225 19.95 -16.70 -2.96
CA THR A 225 20.43 -16.47 -1.60
C THR A 225 19.58 -17.21 -0.57
N ASP A 226 20.21 -17.63 0.52
CA ASP A 226 19.54 -18.14 1.72
C ASP A 226 19.17 -17.00 2.70
N ALA A 227 19.47 -15.74 2.34
CA ALA A 227 18.96 -14.59 3.09
C ALA A 227 17.43 -14.54 3.05
N ILE A 228 16.82 -14.18 4.19
CA ILE A 228 15.37 -14.12 4.34
C ILE A 228 14.89 -12.71 3.99
N LEU A 229 14.06 -12.58 2.97
CA LEU A 229 13.38 -11.32 2.67
C LEU A 229 12.18 -11.17 3.62
N ALA A 230 12.24 -10.16 4.49
CA ALA A 230 11.14 -9.82 5.36
C ALA A 230 10.22 -8.78 4.70
N ILE A 231 8.91 -9.00 4.76
CA ILE A 231 7.88 -8.12 4.19
C ILE A 231 6.85 -7.81 5.27
N ASP A 232 6.68 -6.52 5.57
CA ASP A 232 5.59 -6.01 6.38
C ASP A 232 4.43 -5.62 5.46
N PHE A 233 3.50 -6.57 5.29
CA PHE A 233 2.30 -6.41 4.46
C PHE A 233 1.19 -5.72 5.25
N GLY A 234 1.20 -4.39 5.25
CA GLY A 234 0.18 -3.56 5.92
C GLY A 234 -1.06 -3.26 5.06
N THR A 235 -2.14 -2.82 5.71
CA THR A 235 -3.42 -2.50 5.06
C THR A 235 -3.33 -1.31 4.09
N THR A 236 -2.53 -0.30 4.44
CA THR A 236 -2.38 0.95 3.65
C THR A 236 -1.01 1.06 3.01
N ASN A 237 0.03 0.53 3.65
CA ASN A 237 1.41 0.61 3.19
C ASN A 237 2.10 -0.72 3.41
N THR A 238 3.05 -1.05 2.55
CA THR A 238 3.90 -2.23 2.64
C THR A 238 5.37 -1.80 2.67
N THR A 239 6.17 -2.47 3.50
CA THR A 239 7.62 -2.27 3.55
C THR A 239 8.31 -3.62 3.42
N ALA A 240 9.54 -3.63 2.89
CA ALA A 240 10.31 -4.86 2.75
C ALA A 240 11.80 -4.59 3.00
N GLY A 241 12.52 -5.62 3.44
CA GLY A 241 13.94 -5.50 3.73
C GLY A 241 14.58 -6.84 4.05
N VAL A 242 15.90 -6.84 4.12
CA VAL A 242 16.71 -8.04 4.31
C VAL A 242 17.96 -7.70 5.10
N TYR A 243 18.43 -8.64 5.91
CA TYR A 243 19.78 -8.57 6.48
C TYR A 243 20.74 -9.30 5.55
N LEU A 244 21.70 -8.58 4.95
CA LEU A 244 22.63 -9.16 3.98
C LEU A 244 23.96 -9.46 4.66
N GLU A 245 24.31 -10.74 4.77
CA GLU A 245 25.63 -11.17 5.21
C GLU A 245 26.68 -11.00 4.11
N SER A 246 27.96 -11.11 4.45
CA SER A 246 29.05 -10.90 3.48
C SER A 246 29.11 -11.96 2.38
N ASP A 247 28.47 -13.11 2.59
CA ASP A 247 28.39 -14.26 1.70
C ASP A 247 26.97 -14.48 1.13
N TYR A 248 26.09 -13.48 1.20
CA TYR A 248 24.73 -13.58 0.65
C TYR A 248 24.70 -13.93 -0.86
N VAL A 249 25.79 -13.61 -1.58
CA VAL A 249 26.13 -14.06 -2.93
C VAL A 249 27.65 -14.27 -3.04
N SER A 250 28.11 -15.06 -4.01
CA SER A 250 29.54 -15.42 -4.15
C SER A 250 30.44 -14.23 -4.47
N SER A 251 29.93 -13.26 -5.24
CA SER A 251 30.70 -12.08 -5.66
C SER A 251 29.81 -10.84 -5.71
N PRO A 252 29.60 -10.16 -4.57
CA PRO A 252 28.83 -8.92 -4.49
C PRO A 252 29.34 -7.86 -5.48
N CYS A 253 28.44 -7.02 -5.97
CA CYS A 253 28.78 -5.95 -6.89
C CYS A 253 29.58 -4.86 -6.17
N SER A 254 30.86 -4.69 -6.53
CA SER A 254 31.70 -3.66 -5.88
C SER A 254 31.19 -2.24 -6.13
N HIS A 255 30.51 -1.98 -7.24
CA HIS A 255 29.88 -0.68 -7.50
C HIS A 255 28.76 -0.39 -6.50
N ASP A 256 27.96 -1.40 -6.14
CA ASP A 256 26.88 -1.23 -5.15
C ASP A 256 27.44 -1.01 -3.74
N LEU A 257 28.53 -1.69 -3.40
CA LEU A 257 29.23 -1.51 -2.12
C LEU A 257 29.90 -0.13 -2.00
N LEU A 258 30.56 0.35 -3.07
CA LEU A 258 31.25 1.65 -3.06
C LEU A 258 30.30 2.85 -3.03
N ASN A 259 29.07 2.67 -3.52
CA ASN A 259 28.02 3.71 -3.51
C ASN A 259 27.06 3.55 -2.32
N ASP A 260 27.38 2.70 -1.33
CA ASP A 260 26.56 2.41 -0.15
C ASP A 260 25.12 1.97 -0.48
N ARG A 261 24.89 1.43 -1.67
CA ARG A 261 23.58 0.87 -2.08
C ARG A 261 23.27 -0.40 -1.33
N ILE A 262 24.30 -1.24 -1.16
CA ILE A 262 24.24 -2.49 -0.43
C ILE A 262 25.22 -2.38 0.73
N GLN A 263 24.71 -2.55 1.94
CA GLN A 263 25.50 -2.57 3.15
C GLN A 263 25.56 -4.00 3.68
N LEU A 264 26.77 -4.57 3.69
CA LEU A 264 26.98 -5.92 4.21
C LEU A 264 26.97 -5.91 5.74
N ASN A 265 26.52 -7.03 6.31
CA ASN A 265 26.32 -7.24 7.75
C ASN A 265 25.40 -6.17 8.38
N SER A 266 24.39 -5.74 7.63
CA SER A 266 23.39 -4.79 8.10
C SER A 266 22.03 -5.02 7.43
N ILE A 267 21.03 -4.31 7.95
CA ILE A 267 19.68 -4.30 7.39
C ILE A 267 19.64 -3.35 6.19
N ASN A 268 19.18 -3.87 5.05
CA ASN A 268 18.94 -3.13 3.84
C ASN A 268 17.43 -3.09 3.56
N PHE A 269 16.88 -1.90 3.33
CA PHE A 269 15.46 -1.70 3.03
C PHE A 269 15.24 -1.61 1.51
N VAL A 270 14.12 -2.16 1.05
CA VAL A 270 13.70 -2.06 -0.35
C VAL A 270 13.09 -0.68 -0.56
N GLN A 271 13.54 0.02 -1.60
CA GLN A 271 13.02 1.33 -1.99
C GLN A 271 12.07 1.24 -3.18
N PHE A 272 11.10 2.15 -3.27
CA PHE A 272 10.11 2.16 -4.35
C PHE A 272 10.05 3.55 -4.99
N PRO A 273 9.91 3.65 -6.32
CA PRO A 273 9.82 4.94 -6.99
C PRO A 273 8.47 5.61 -6.72
N ASP A 274 8.51 6.87 -6.30
CA ASP A 274 7.33 7.73 -6.09
C ASP A 274 7.21 8.77 -7.23
N PRO A 275 6.50 8.45 -8.33
CA PRO A 275 6.29 9.38 -9.42
C PRO A 275 5.39 10.57 -9.08
N LEU A 276 4.81 10.64 -7.87
CA LEU A 276 4.06 11.81 -7.40
C LEU A 276 4.99 12.85 -6.77
N HIS A 277 6.17 12.45 -6.28
CA HIS A 277 7.14 13.32 -5.62
C HIS A 277 8.50 13.25 -6.31
N GLN A 278 8.60 13.83 -7.52
CA GLN A 278 9.86 13.94 -8.28
C GLN A 278 10.60 12.62 -8.56
N ASN A 279 9.88 11.48 -8.60
CA ASN A 279 10.48 10.14 -8.74
C ASN A 279 11.54 9.84 -7.65
N GLU A 280 11.33 10.33 -6.43
CA GLU A 280 12.13 9.93 -5.27
C GLU A 280 11.94 8.44 -4.97
N TRP A 281 12.98 7.81 -4.43
CA TRP A 281 12.96 6.40 -4.03
C TRP A 281 12.81 6.31 -2.51
N ILE A 282 11.76 5.64 -2.05
CA ILE A 282 11.31 5.69 -0.65
C ILE A 282 11.17 4.27 -0.09
N GLU A 283 11.53 4.00 1.17
CA GLU A 283 11.47 2.67 1.80
C GLU A 283 10.05 2.15 2.12
N VAL A 284 9.02 2.69 1.48
CA VAL A 284 7.61 2.30 1.68
C VAL A 284 6.84 2.42 0.38
N VAL A 285 5.92 1.49 0.15
CA VAL A 285 4.99 1.54 -0.99
C VAL A 285 3.54 1.50 -0.51
N PRO A 286 2.63 2.29 -1.08
CA PRO A 286 1.19 2.16 -0.81
C PRO A 286 0.68 0.77 -1.22
N THR A 287 -0.15 0.15 -0.40
CA THR A 287 -0.81 -1.13 -0.69
C THR A 287 -2.02 -0.92 -1.60
N VAL A 288 -1.75 -0.49 -2.83
CA VAL A 288 -2.76 -0.10 -3.82
C VAL A 288 -2.42 -0.70 -5.17
N MET A 289 -3.44 -1.16 -5.89
CA MET A 289 -3.33 -1.63 -7.26
C MET A 289 -4.43 -1.04 -8.14
N THR A 290 -4.16 -0.92 -9.43
CA THR A 290 -5.15 -0.54 -10.45
C THR A 290 -4.94 -1.41 -11.68
N VAL A 291 -6.02 -1.94 -12.26
CA VAL A 291 -5.95 -2.77 -13.47
C VAL A 291 -5.39 -1.93 -14.63
N ALA A 292 -4.29 -2.40 -15.22
CA ALA A 292 -3.66 -1.76 -16.37
C ALA A 292 -4.26 -2.27 -17.67
N ASP A 293 -4.31 -3.60 -17.84
CA ASP A 293 -4.96 -4.28 -18.96
C ASP A 293 -5.54 -5.61 -18.50
N CYS A 294 -6.76 -5.91 -18.94
CA CYS A 294 -7.40 -7.21 -18.74
C CYS A 294 -8.06 -7.72 -20.03
N SER A 295 -7.58 -7.24 -21.19
CA SER A 295 -8.05 -7.69 -22.50
C SER A 295 -7.84 -9.20 -22.71
N ASN A 296 -6.79 -9.75 -22.09
CA ASN A 296 -6.56 -11.18 -21.97
C ASN A 296 -6.83 -11.65 -20.54
N GLN A 297 -7.84 -12.51 -20.36
CA GLN A 297 -8.22 -13.01 -19.03
C GLN A 297 -7.14 -13.88 -18.36
N ASP A 298 -6.28 -14.51 -19.17
CA ASP A 298 -5.17 -15.33 -18.66
C ASP A 298 -3.93 -14.49 -18.29
N GLN A 299 -3.90 -13.23 -18.71
CA GLN A 299 -2.74 -12.34 -18.53
C GLN A 299 -3.19 -10.92 -18.17
N VAL A 300 -3.67 -10.79 -16.94
CA VAL A 300 -4.04 -9.49 -16.38
C VAL A 300 -2.78 -8.77 -15.88
N SER A 301 -2.67 -7.48 -16.19
CA SER A 301 -1.58 -6.62 -15.72
C SER A 301 -2.10 -5.50 -14.82
N TYR A 302 -1.24 -5.03 -13.91
CA TYR A 302 -1.59 -4.05 -12.89
C TYR A 302 -0.54 -2.95 -12.80
N TYR A 303 -0.98 -1.75 -12.41
CA TYR A 303 -0.13 -0.72 -11.82
C TYR A 303 -0.08 -0.93 -10.30
N TYR A 304 1.08 -0.67 -9.70
CA TYR A 304 1.34 -0.92 -8.28
C TYR A 304 1.69 0.36 -7.53
N GLY A 305 1.25 0.45 -6.27
CA GLY A 305 1.69 1.48 -5.32
C GLY A 305 1.50 2.91 -5.81
N TYR A 306 2.59 3.69 -5.83
CA TYR A 306 2.55 5.09 -6.26
C TYR A 306 2.17 5.26 -7.73
N GLU A 307 2.51 4.30 -8.60
CA GLU A 307 2.09 4.33 -9.99
C GLU A 307 0.58 4.12 -10.12
N ALA A 308 0.01 3.18 -9.36
CA ALA A 308 -1.44 3.00 -9.26
C ALA A 308 -2.12 4.30 -8.81
N LEU A 309 -1.60 4.95 -7.77
CA LEU A 309 -2.11 6.25 -7.31
C LEU A 309 -2.02 7.32 -8.40
N LYS A 310 -0.90 7.40 -9.15
CA LYS A 310 -0.76 8.34 -10.27
C LYS A 310 -1.80 8.08 -11.36
N MET A 311 -2.04 6.81 -11.71
CA MET A 311 -3.07 6.46 -12.69
C MET A 311 -4.48 6.78 -12.21
N MET A 312 -4.75 6.73 -10.90
CA MET A 312 -6.03 7.19 -10.34
C MET A 312 -6.23 8.70 -10.51
N LYS A 313 -5.17 9.51 -10.31
CA LYS A 313 -5.25 10.97 -10.47
C LYS A 313 -5.47 11.40 -11.92
N LYS A 314 -5.03 10.57 -12.88
CA LYS A 314 -5.27 10.85 -14.30
C LYS A 314 -6.76 11.04 -14.55
N ASN A 315 -7.06 11.99 -15.44
CA ASN A 315 -8.42 12.33 -15.84
C ASN A 315 -9.36 12.74 -14.69
N SER A 316 -8.86 13.31 -13.59
CA SER A 316 -9.68 13.75 -12.45
C SER A 316 -10.51 12.58 -11.87
N TYR A 317 -9.87 11.45 -11.56
CA TYR A 317 -10.52 10.30 -10.92
C TYR A 317 -11.66 9.66 -11.71
N THR A 318 -11.78 9.94 -13.00
CA THR A 318 -12.87 9.43 -13.86
C THR A 318 -12.55 8.11 -14.57
N SER A 319 -11.36 7.54 -14.35
CA SER A 319 -11.00 6.24 -14.94
C SER A 319 -11.95 5.14 -14.47
N LEU A 320 -12.41 4.31 -15.40
CA LEU A 320 -13.27 3.15 -15.10
C LEU A 320 -12.48 1.93 -14.64
N ALA A 321 -11.15 1.97 -14.70
CA ALA A 321 -10.31 0.87 -14.27
C ALA A 321 -10.58 0.50 -12.80
N THR A 322 -10.72 -0.80 -12.52
CA THR A 322 -10.92 -1.34 -11.19
C THR A 322 -9.67 -1.09 -10.35
N LYS A 323 -9.92 -0.73 -9.10
CA LYS A 323 -8.92 -0.33 -8.12
C LYS A 323 -9.04 -1.21 -6.89
N PHE A 324 -7.91 -1.60 -6.32
CA PHE A 324 -7.85 -2.38 -5.10
C PHE A 324 -7.12 -1.61 -4.00
N GLN A 325 -7.76 -1.53 -2.84
CA GLN A 325 -7.21 -0.97 -1.60
C GLN A 325 -7.61 -1.87 -0.43
N GLY A 326 -6.80 -1.89 0.62
CA GLY A 326 -7.08 -2.72 1.79
C GLY A 326 -7.06 -4.22 1.51
N ILE A 327 -6.33 -4.67 0.48
CA ILE A 327 -6.27 -6.07 0.04
C ILE A 327 -5.78 -7.04 1.13
N LYS A 328 -5.07 -6.55 2.15
CA LYS A 328 -4.74 -7.32 3.38
C LYS A 328 -5.97 -7.91 4.06
N ARG A 329 -7.14 -7.28 3.95
CA ARG A 329 -8.41 -7.76 4.55
C ARG A 329 -8.95 -9.04 3.88
N TRP A 330 -8.41 -9.44 2.75
CA TRP A 330 -8.90 -10.60 1.99
C TRP A 330 -8.36 -11.95 2.50
N VAL A 331 -7.57 -11.98 3.56
CA VAL A 331 -6.92 -13.19 4.10
C VAL A 331 -7.94 -14.32 4.39
N SER A 332 -9.13 -13.98 4.87
CA SER A 332 -10.16 -14.98 5.18
C SER A 332 -11.00 -15.43 3.97
N ASN A 333 -10.92 -14.72 2.84
CA ASN A 333 -11.72 -15.00 1.64
C ASN A 333 -10.97 -14.78 0.32
N TYR A 334 -9.67 -15.10 0.30
CA TYR A 334 -8.80 -14.93 -0.86
C TYR A 334 -9.22 -15.76 -2.08
N ALA A 335 -10.07 -16.78 -1.91
CA ALA A 335 -10.61 -17.56 -3.02
C ALA A 335 -11.80 -16.90 -3.75
N LYS A 336 -12.37 -15.81 -3.20
CA LYS A 336 -13.51 -15.10 -3.82
C LYS A 336 -13.09 -14.51 -5.17
N LEU A 337 -13.97 -14.62 -6.16
CA LEU A 337 -13.81 -13.99 -7.47
C LEU A 337 -14.21 -12.51 -7.40
N GLU A 338 -13.38 -11.66 -7.96
CA GLU A 338 -13.63 -10.23 -8.16
C GLU A 338 -13.85 -9.95 -9.64
N GLU A 339 -14.87 -9.16 -9.96
CA GLU A 339 -15.07 -8.61 -11.30
C GLU A 339 -14.20 -7.37 -11.47
N ILE A 340 -13.35 -7.39 -12.49
CA ILE A 340 -12.36 -6.35 -12.74
C ILE A 340 -12.57 -5.75 -14.13
N MET A 341 -12.19 -4.48 -14.30
CA MET A 341 -12.29 -3.74 -15.54
C MET A 341 -11.01 -2.92 -15.77
N ASP A 342 -10.55 -2.81 -17.00
CA ASP A 342 -9.46 -1.89 -17.37
C ASP A 342 -9.98 -0.52 -17.84
N ALA A 343 -9.07 0.41 -18.17
CA ALA A 343 -9.45 1.75 -18.63
C ALA A 343 -10.15 1.75 -20.01
N ASN A 344 -10.00 0.67 -20.79
CA ASN A 344 -10.61 0.50 -22.11
C ASN A 344 -12.01 -0.14 -22.03
N GLY A 345 -12.41 -0.64 -20.84
CA GLY A 345 -13.69 -1.25 -20.59
C GLY A 345 -13.73 -2.76 -20.84
N ASN A 346 -12.59 -3.42 -21.02
CA ASN A 346 -12.56 -4.89 -20.99
C ASN A 346 -12.81 -5.36 -19.56
N THR A 347 -13.41 -6.54 -19.39
CA THR A 347 -13.70 -7.10 -18.07
C THR A 347 -13.20 -8.54 -17.91
N ALA A 348 -12.83 -8.90 -16.69
CA ALA A 348 -12.41 -10.24 -16.32
C ALA A 348 -12.90 -10.61 -14.90
N LEU A 349 -12.95 -11.91 -14.60
CA LEU A 349 -13.21 -12.43 -13.25
C LEU A 349 -11.92 -13.05 -12.72
N VAL A 350 -11.39 -12.50 -11.63
CA VAL A 350 -10.08 -12.88 -11.09
C VAL A 350 -10.22 -13.23 -9.61
N PRO A 351 -9.65 -14.35 -9.13
CA PRO A 351 -9.66 -14.65 -7.70
C PRO A 351 -8.78 -13.65 -6.94
N ARG A 352 -9.23 -13.21 -5.76
CA ARG A 352 -8.46 -12.30 -4.86
C ARG A 352 -7.04 -12.82 -4.61
N SER A 353 -6.85 -14.13 -4.59
CA SER A 353 -5.57 -14.84 -4.44
C SER A 353 -4.55 -14.44 -5.51
N GLN A 354 -4.99 -14.28 -6.76
CA GLN A 354 -4.13 -13.88 -7.86
C GLN A 354 -3.72 -12.41 -7.73
N ILE A 355 -4.65 -11.53 -7.34
CA ILE A 355 -4.36 -10.11 -7.10
C ILE A 355 -3.34 -9.95 -5.96
N LEU A 356 -3.53 -10.67 -4.85
CA LEU A 356 -2.59 -10.69 -3.73
C LEU A 356 -1.20 -11.18 -4.17
N ARG A 357 -1.16 -12.25 -4.97
CA ARG A 357 0.08 -12.81 -5.51
C ARG A 357 0.83 -11.80 -6.36
N GLU A 358 0.16 -11.14 -7.30
CA GLU A 358 0.80 -10.14 -8.17
C GLU A 358 1.37 -8.95 -7.37
N PHE A 359 0.66 -8.50 -6.33
CA PHE A 359 1.21 -7.48 -5.43
C PHE A 359 2.50 -7.95 -4.73
N MET A 360 2.50 -9.16 -4.17
CA MET A 360 3.68 -9.68 -3.47
C MET A 360 4.86 -9.92 -4.41
N LEU A 361 4.61 -10.43 -5.62
CA LEU A 361 5.65 -10.58 -6.63
C LEU A 361 6.28 -9.24 -7.01
N TYR A 362 5.49 -8.18 -7.14
CA TYR A 362 6.02 -6.84 -7.37
C TYR A 362 7.01 -6.42 -6.25
N ILE A 363 6.67 -6.67 -4.98
CA ILE A 363 7.57 -6.38 -3.85
C ILE A 363 8.86 -7.21 -3.91
N ILE A 364 8.73 -8.52 -4.17
CA ILE A 364 9.85 -9.45 -4.22
C ILE A 364 10.78 -9.10 -5.39
N GLN A 365 10.23 -8.90 -6.59
CA GLN A 365 11.00 -8.52 -7.78
C GLN A 365 11.71 -7.18 -7.58
N MET A 366 11.09 -6.22 -6.89
CA MET A 366 11.75 -4.95 -6.54
C MET A 366 12.95 -5.17 -5.60
N ALA A 367 12.84 -6.09 -4.64
CA ALA A 367 13.95 -6.48 -3.76
C ALA A 367 15.06 -7.20 -4.52
N GLU A 368 14.71 -8.17 -5.37
CA GLU A 368 15.67 -8.90 -6.21
C GLU A 368 16.40 -7.96 -7.18
N HIS A 369 15.68 -6.99 -7.73
CA HIS A 369 16.24 -5.94 -8.58
C HIS A 369 17.23 -5.04 -7.83
N GLN A 370 16.99 -4.71 -6.56
CA GLN A 370 17.91 -3.85 -5.80
C GLN A 370 19.10 -4.60 -5.22
N PHE A 371 18.89 -5.81 -4.71
CA PHE A 371 19.93 -6.60 -4.05
C PHE A 371 20.68 -7.54 -5.00
N LYS A 372 20.22 -7.62 -6.26
CA LYS A 372 20.80 -8.40 -7.35
C LYS A 372 21.02 -9.87 -6.98
N CYS A 373 20.02 -10.46 -6.35
CA CYS A 373 19.94 -11.89 -6.01
C CYS A 373 18.50 -12.41 -6.18
N ARG A 374 18.32 -13.73 -6.15
CA ARG A 374 17.00 -14.37 -6.09
C ARG A 374 16.70 -14.84 -4.67
N PHE A 375 15.52 -14.50 -4.15
CA PHE A 375 15.12 -14.92 -2.81
C PHE A 375 14.42 -16.27 -2.83
N LYS A 376 14.76 -17.13 -1.87
CA LYS A 376 14.08 -18.41 -1.66
C LYS A 376 13.22 -18.41 -0.39
N HIS A 377 13.64 -17.66 0.63
CA HIS A 377 13.02 -17.61 1.93
C HIS A 377 12.33 -16.27 2.16
N LEU A 378 11.06 -16.31 2.58
CA LEU A 378 10.26 -15.12 2.86
C LEU A 378 9.74 -15.16 4.29
N HIS A 379 9.84 -14.04 4.99
CA HIS A 379 9.12 -13.81 6.24
C HIS A 379 8.09 -12.72 6.01
N ILE A 380 6.80 -13.02 6.16
CA ILE A 380 5.74 -12.03 5.99
C ILE A 380 5.12 -11.79 7.38
N SER A 381 5.15 -10.54 7.86
CA SER A 381 4.58 -10.22 9.16
C SER A 381 3.07 -10.42 9.12
N SER A 382 2.55 -11.09 10.15
CA SER A 382 1.13 -11.41 10.25
C SER A 382 0.48 -10.71 11.45
N PRO A 383 -0.81 -10.35 11.36
CA PRO A 383 -1.59 -10.01 12.55
C PRO A 383 -1.63 -11.16 13.55
N VAL A 384 -1.71 -10.87 14.85
CA VAL A 384 -1.70 -11.88 15.93
C VAL A 384 -2.85 -12.88 15.77
N LYS A 385 -4.07 -12.38 15.51
CA LYS A 385 -5.31 -13.19 15.36
C LYS A 385 -5.25 -14.19 14.20
N LEU A 386 -4.67 -13.78 13.07
CA LEU A 386 -4.79 -14.47 11.79
C LEU A 386 -3.50 -15.17 11.39
N LYS A 387 -2.50 -15.27 12.28
CA LYS A 387 -1.16 -15.76 11.97
C LYS A 387 -1.14 -17.01 11.09
N ASN A 388 -1.80 -18.09 11.51
CA ASN A 388 -1.75 -19.34 10.76
C ASN A 388 -2.49 -19.24 9.43
N GLN A 389 -3.71 -18.67 9.40
CA GLN A 389 -4.45 -18.42 8.15
C GLN A 389 -3.66 -17.59 7.15
N PHE A 390 -2.96 -16.58 7.64
CA PHE A 390 -2.16 -15.67 6.85
C PHE A 390 -0.95 -16.40 6.25
N LEU A 391 -0.24 -17.20 7.05
CA LEU A 391 0.88 -18.01 6.59
C LEU A 391 0.44 -19.10 5.60
N ASP A 392 -0.66 -19.81 5.87
CA ASP A 392 -1.22 -20.84 5.00
C ASP A 392 -1.65 -20.27 3.65
N MET A 393 -2.27 -19.08 3.66
CA MET A 393 -2.61 -18.35 2.44
C MET A 393 -1.35 -18.07 1.62
N PHE A 394 -0.31 -17.49 2.20
CA PHE A 394 0.92 -17.17 1.46
C PHE A 394 1.65 -18.42 0.97
N GLN A 395 1.67 -19.52 1.72
CA GLN A 395 2.17 -20.80 1.21
C GLN A 395 1.39 -21.30 0.00
N THR A 396 0.08 -21.05 -0.03
CA THR A 396 -0.79 -21.43 -1.16
C THR A 396 -0.57 -20.54 -2.37
N ILE A 397 -0.45 -19.22 -2.19
CA ILE A 397 -0.38 -18.25 -3.30
C ILE A 397 1.06 -18.02 -3.82
N LEU A 398 2.07 -18.38 -3.05
CA LEU A 398 3.49 -18.26 -3.38
C LEU A 398 4.23 -19.61 -3.21
N PRO A 399 3.81 -20.69 -3.91
CA PRO A 399 4.36 -22.03 -3.73
C PRO A 399 5.84 -22.16 -4.11
N GLU A 400 6.36 -21.23 -4.91
CA GLU A 400 7.77 -21.17 -5.31
C GLU A 400 8.72 -20.64 -4.22
N TYR A 401 8.18 -20.11 -3.11
CA TYR A 401 8.95 -19.58 -1.99
C TYR A 401 8.73 -20.38 -0.69
N ASN A 402 9.78 -20.47 0.11
CA ASN A 402 9.70 -21.00 1.47
C ASN A 402 9.21 -19.90 2.42
N ILE A 403 7.94 -19.96 2.80
CA ILE A 403 7.39 -19.05 3.82
C ILE A 403 7.86 -19.52 5.20
N GLU A 404 8.58 -18.66 5.91
CA GLU A 404 9.01 -18.91 7.29
C GLU A 404 7.79 -18.98 8.21
N THR A 405 7.51 -20.15 8.80
CA THR A 405 6.35 -20.37 9.68
C THR A 405 6.74 -20.67 11.13
N GLU A 406 7.71 -21.58 11.33
CA GLU A 406 8.13 -22.05 12.66
C GLU A 406 8.66 -20.91 13.55
N HIS A 407 9.30 -19.93 12.93
CA HIS A 407 9.97 -18.82 13.61
C HIS A 407 9.39 -17.45 13.22
N ALA A 408 8.22 -17.43 12.57
CA ALA A 408 7.57 -16.17 12.22
C ALA A 408 7.17 -15.41 13.48
N LEU A 409 7.62 -14.16 13.61
CA LEU A 409 7.03 -13.22 14.55
C LEU A 409 5.75 -12.63 13.97
N ASP A 410 4.75 -12.42 14.82
CA ASP A 410 3.65 -11.51 14.49
C ASP A 410 4.10 -10.04 14.62
N GLU A 411 3.25 -9.11 14.15
CA GLU A 411 3.55 -7.68 14.12
C GLU A 411 3.86 -7.11 15.52
N GLY A 412 3.06 -7.47 16.53
CA GLY A 412 3.25 -7.03 17.91
C GLY A 412 4.56 -7.53 18.53
N MET A 413 4.88 -8.80 18.28
CA MET A 413 6.13 -9.44 18.71
C MET A 413 7.35 -8.85 18.01
N ALA A 414 7.28 -8.58 16.70
CA ALA A 414 8.37 -7.96 15.97
C ALA A 414 8.69 -6.57 16.57
N VAL A 415 7.67 -5.78 16.83
CA VAL A 415 7.81 -4.48 17.50
C VAL A 415 8.40 -4.62 18.90
N LEU A 416 7.98 -5.61 19.70
CA LEU A 416 8.52 -5.88 21.03
C LEU A 416 9.99 -6.31 20.97
N TYR A 417 10.34 -7.20 20.05
CA TYR A 417 11.71 -7.69 19.90
C TYR A 417 12.70 -6.56 19.62
N ASN A 418 12.27 -5.53 18.87
CA ASN A 418 13.09 -4.33 18.68
C ASN A 418 13.44 -3.63 20.01
N THR A 419 12.54 -3.64 21.01
CA THR A 419 12.83 -3.16 22.37
C THR A 419 13.78 -4.11 23.09
N ILE A 420 13.54 -5.42 23.03
CA ILE A 420 14.40 -6.45 23.66
C ILE A 420 15.84 -6.34 23.15
N ALA A 421 16.01 -6.29 21.83
CA ALA A 421 17.31 -6.19 21.20
C ALA A 421 18.05 -4.89 21.56
N ASN A 422 17.32 -3.76 21.72
CA ASN A 422 17.91 -2.53 22.23
C ASN A 422 18.36 -2.66 23.71
N GLN A 423 17.62 -3.39 24.54
CA GLN A 423 18.02 -3.61 25.93
C GLN A 423 19.28 -4.47 26.03
N ILE A 424 19.40 -5.48 25.16
CA ILE A 424 20.60 -6.32 25.05
C ILE A 424 21.80 -5.48 24.58
N GLU A 425 21.67 -4.74 23.48
CA GLU A 425 22.75 -3.90 22.94
C GLU A 425 23.25 -2.83 23.92
N ASN A 426 22.35 -2.26 24.73
CA ASN A 426 22.68 -1.24 25.72
C ASN A 426 23.01 -1.80 27.11
N ASN A 427 23.02 -3.12 27.30
CA ASN A 427 23.19 -3.78 28.61
C ASN A 427 22.27 -3.20 29.70
N SER A 428 21.00 -2.95 29.36
CA SER A 428 20.03 -2.29 30.25
C SER A 428 18.92 -3.21 30.77
N PHE A 429 18.98 -4.52 30.48
CA PHE A 429 18.02 -5.49 30.99
C PHE A 429 18.43 -6.00 32.38
N LEU A 430 17.45 -6.50 33.13
CA LEU A 430 17.68 -7.17 34.41
C LEU A 430 17.61 -8.68 34.19
N ASP A 431 18.75 -9.34 34.36
CA ASP A 431 18.91 -10.77 34.10
C ASP A 431 17.88 -11.62 34.87
N GLY A 432 17.18 -12.50 34.16
CA GLY A 432 16.16 -13.40 34.70
C GLY A 432 14.87 -12.73 35.19
N LYS A 433 14.71 -11.41 35.02
CA LYS A 433 13.48 -10.71 35.43
C LYS A 433 12.40 -10.84 34.36
N GLU A 434 11.19 -11.23 34.78
CA GLU A 434 10.01 -11.19 33.92
C GLU A 434 9.49 -9.74 33.79
N HIS A 435 9.25 -9.33 32.56
CA HIS A 435 8.67 -8.03 32.21
C HIS A 435 7.34 -8.24 31.50
N LYS A 436 6.33 -7.48 31.90
CA LYS A 436 5.04 -7.40 31.21
C LYS A 436 4.98 -6.14 30.36
N ALA A 437 4.60 -6.27 29.10
CA ALA A 437 4.44 -5.18 28.16
C ALA A 437 3.05 -5.22 27.53
N LEU A 438 2.48 -4.04 27.28
CA LEU A 438 1.26 -3.87 26.53
C LEU A 438 1.60 -3.17 25.22
N VAL A 439 1.20 -3.74 24.08
CA VAL A 439 1.45 -3.21 22.75
C VAL A 439 0.13 -2.80 22.13
N ILE A 440 0.00 -1.52 21.80
CA ILE A 440 -1.15 -0.95 21.09
C ILE A 440 -0.67 -0.57 19.69
N ASP A 441 -1.14 -1.25 18.67
CA ASP A 441 -0.82 -0.95 17.28
C ASP A 441 -1.98 -0.24 16.59
N CYS A 442 -1.87 1.06 16.31
CA CYS A 442 -2.85 1.79 15.52
C CYS A 442 -2.33 2.04 14.10
N GLY A 443 -2.69 1.11 13.21
CA GLY A 443 -2.33 1.10 11.80
C GLY A 443 -3.20 2.05 10.95
N GLY A 444 -3.18 1.78 9.64
CA GLY A 444 -3.97 2.55 8.67
C GLY A 444 -5.46 2.21 8.65
N GLY A 445 -5.85 1.02 9.11
CA GLY A 445 -7.26 0.60 9.10
C GLY A 445 -7.61 -0.50 10.09
N THR A 446 -6.73 -0.80 11.05
CA THR A 446 -6.98 -1.69 12.20
C THR A 446 -6.21 -1.13 13.39
N THR A 447 -6.76 -1.34 14.58
CA THR A 447 -6.09 -1.04 15.85
C THR A 447 -6.11 -2.28 16.73
N ASP A 448 -4.95 -2.80 17.13
CA ASP A 448 -4.85 -4.04 17.89
C ASP A 448 -4.18 -3.82 19.26
N LEU A 449 -4.65 -4.55 20.27
CA LEU A 449 -4.09 -4.60 21.62
C LEU A 449 -3.56 -6.01 21.92
N SER A 450 -2.28 -6.09 22.25
CA SER A 450 -1.63 -7.35 22.64
C SER A 450 -0.90 -7.21 23.96
N SER A 451 -1.05 -8.20 24.83
CA SER A 451 -0.23 -8.33 26.04
C SER A 451 0.93 -9.27 25.78
N CYS A 452 2.10 -8.87 26.28
CA CYS A 452 3.33 -9.63 26.13
C CYS A 452 4.00 -9.80 27.49
N LYS A 453 4.54 -10.99 27.73
CA LYS A 453 5.47 -11.25 28.84
C LYS A 453 6.78 -11.71 28.25
N PHE A 454 7.89 -11.13 28.69
CA PHE A 454 9.20 -11.58 28.25
C PHE A 454 10.19 -11.65 29.40
N ARG A 455 11.14 -12.57 29.27
CA ARG A 455 12.28 -12.73 30.17
C ARG A 455 13.54 -12.87 29.33
N ILE A 456 14.60 -12.18 29.74
CA ILE A 456 15.92 -12.25 29.12
C ILE A 456 16.87 -12.86 30.17
N GLU A 457 17.55 -13.94 29.81
CA GLU A 457 18.59 -14.57 30.61
C GLU A 457 19.91 -14.53 29.83
N ASP A 458 20.98 -14.01 30.45
CA ASP A 458 22.33 -14.04 29.91
C ASP A 458 22.94 -15.45 30.12
N GLY A 459 22.78 -16.30 29.11
CA GLY A 459 23.28 -17.67 29.13
C GLY A 459 24.77 -17.75 28.84
N HIS A 460 25.36 -18.93 29.05
CA HIS A 460 26.79 -19.14 28.82
C HIS A 460 27.22 -19.01 27.35
N ILE A 461 26.31 -19.29 26.41
CA ILE A 461 26.58 -19.34 24.97
C ILE A 461 25.75 -18.35 24.15
N SER A 462 24.57 -17.96 24.65
CA SER A 462 23.59 -17.12 23.97
C SER A 462 22.62 -16.53 24.98
N TYR A 463 21.94 -15.45 24.60
CA TYR A 463 20.82 -14.92 25.38
C TYR A 463 19.60 -15.82 25.23
N LYS A 464 19.04 -16.29 26.34
CA LYS A 464 17.78 -17.01 26.33
C LYS A 464 16.63 -16.02 26.48
N ILE A 465 15.73 -16.02 25.51
CA ILE A 465 14.60 -15.10 25.47
C ILE A 465 13.32 -15.93 25.46
N ASP A 466 12.55 -15.84 26.53
CA ASP A 466 11.21 -16.43 26.62
C ASP A 466 10.19 -15.32 26.36
N ILE A 467 9.35 -15.49 25.33
CA ILE A 467 8.32 -14.52 24.95
C ILE A 467 6.97 -15.23 24.92
N HIS A 468 6.04 -14.71 25.71
CA HIS A 468 4.63 -15.07 25.67
C HIS A 468 3.83 -13.90 25.13
N THR A 469 2.99 -14.14 24.12
CA THR A 469 2.07 -13.15 23.56
C THR A 469 0.63 -13.63 23.68
N THR A 470 -0.28 -12.71 23.97
CA THR A 470 -1.72 -12.93 24.00
C THR A 470 -2.40 -11.76 23.32
N TYR A 471 -3.27 -12.04 22.36
CA TYR A 471 -4.19 -11.04 21.84
C TYR A 471 -5.25 -10.76 22.91
N GLU A 472 -5.43 -9.49 23.26
CA GLU A 472 -6.37 -9.06 24.30
C GLU A 472 -7.64 -8.47 23.69
N ASN A 473 -7.48 -7.46 22.83
CA ASN A 473 -8.59 -6.75 22.20
C ASN A 473 -8.11 -6.08 20.89
N GLY A 474 -9.02 -5.51 20.10
CA GLY A 474 -8.71 -4.94 18.80
C GLY A 474 -9.95 -4.58 18.02
N ASP A 475 -9.86 -3.47 17.30
CA ASP A 475 -10.90 -2.93 16.42
C ASP A 475 -10.42 -2.97 14.96
N THR A 476 -11.10 -3.79 14.15
CA THR A 476 -10.83 -3.92 12.71
C THR A 476 -11.33 -2.74 11.88
N ASN A 477 -12.11 -1.86 12.47
CA ASN A 477 -12.80 -0.75 11.84
C ASN A 477 -12.23 0.61 12.22
N PHE A 478 -11.29 0.69 13.17
CA PHE A 478 -10.61 1.94 13.53
C PHE A 478 -9.13 1.97 13.13
N GLY A 479 -8.71 3.05 12.48
CA GLY A 479 -7.32 3.35 12.18
C GLY A 479 -7.15 4.70 11.47
N GLY A 480 -6.03 4.86 10.77
CA GLY A 480 -5.69 6.09 10.06
C GLY A 480 -6.73 6.55 9.03
N ASN A 481 -7.50 5.64 8.43
CA ASN A 481 -8.57 5.95 7.49
C ASN A 481 -9.79 6.61 8.17
N ASN A 482 -10.10 6.26 9.42
CA ASN A 482 -11.20 6.88 10.17
C ASN A 482 -10.90 8.34 10.45
N ILE A 483 -9.66 8.63 10.85
CA ILE A 483 -9.17 10.00 11.03
C ILE A 483 -9.26 10.78 9.72
N THR A 484 -8.85 10.19 8.59
CA THR A 484 -9.01 10.80 7.26
C THR A 484 -10.47 11.07 6.93
N TYR A 485 -11.36 10.14 7.24
CA TYR A 485 -12.79 10.31 6.99
C TYR A 485 -13.40 11.45 7.82
N ARG A 486 -13.03 11.59 9.10
CA ARG A 486 -13.44 12.73 9.93
C ARG A 486 -13.00 14.06 9.31
N ILE A 487 -11.74 14.14 8.89
CA ILE A 487 -11.21 15.34 8.22
C ILE A 487 -11.95 15.60 6.91
N PHE A 488 -12.22 14.56 6.11
CA PHE A 488 -13.02 14.62 4.89
C PHE A 488 -14.43 15.19 5.15
N GLN A 489 -15.12 14.67 6.18
CA GLN A 489 -16.46 15.15 6.55
C GLN A 489 -16.43 16.64 6.91
N PHE A 490 -15.46 17.04 7.73
CA PHE A 490 -15.30 18.44 8.13
C PHE A 490 -14.99 19.35 6.93
N MET A 491 -14.06 18.94 6.06
CA MET A 491 -13.72 19.66 4.85
C MET A 491 -14.92 19.84 3.92
N LYS A 492 -15.73 18.80 3.74
CA LYS A 492 -16.94 18.86 2.91
C LYS A 492 -17.96 19.85 3.48
N ILE A 493 -18.21 19.83 4.79
CA ILE A 493 -19.10 20.80 5.47
C ILE A 493 -18.63 22.24 5.21
N VAL A 494 -17.33 22.48 5.41
CA VAL A 494 -16.71 23.80 5.24
C VAL A 494 -16.80 24.27 3.78
N PHE A 495 -16.51 23.40 2.81
CA PHE A 495 -16.58 23.75 1.38
C PHE A 495 -18.00 23.93 0.89
N ALA A 496 -18.94 23.10 1.33
CA ALA A 496 -20.35 23.24 0.98
C ALA A 496 -20.89 24.63 1.41
N ASN A 497 -20.56 25.06 2.64
CA ASN A 497 -20.93 26.37 3.15
C ASN A 497 -20.26 27.52 2.37
N TYR A 498 -18.97 27.39 2.05
CA TYR A 498 -18.25 28.36 1.23
C TYR A 498 -18.95 28.58 -0.12
N TYR A 499 -19.31 27.50 -0.82
CA TYR A 499 -19.94 27.58 -2.13
C TYR A 499 -21.42 27.98 -2.10
N SER A 500 -22.14 27.72 -1.01
CA SER A 500 -23.56 28.11 -0.85
C SER A 500 -23.79 29.60 -0.51
N ARG A 501 -22.78 30.47 -0.67
CA ARG A 501 -22.82 31.93 -0.41
C ARG A 501 -22.95 32.33 1.07
N GLY A 502 -22.19 31.65 1.93
CA GLY A 502 -21.59 32.12 3.19
C GLY A 502 -22.37 33.09 4.07
N LYS A 503 -22.76 32.63 5.27
CA LYS A 503 -23.07 33.53 6.40
C LYS A 503 -22.36 33.21 7.72
N SER A 504 -21.72 32.06 7.85
CA SER A 504 -20.85 31.75 9.00
C SER A 504 -19.82 30.73 8.55
N ALA A 505 -18.53 30.94 8.84
CA ALA A 505 -17.61 29.79 8.87
C ALA A 505 -18.11 28.88 10.01
N TYR A 506 -18.33 27.59 9.74
CA TYR A 506 -18.52 26.65 10.84
C TYR A 506 -17.17 26.52 11.53
N ASP A 507 -17.05 27.18 12.67
CA ASP A 507 -16.03 26.84 13.65
C ASP A 507 -16.31 25.43 14.15
N ILE A 508 -15.27 24.66 14.47
CA ILE A 508 -15.44 23.31 15.00
C ILE A 508 -16.29 23.32 16.26
N ASP A 509 -16.18 24.37 17.07
CA ASP A 509 -16.95 24.57 18.31
C ASP A 509 -18.46 24.69 18.05
N ALA A 510 -18.88 25.08 16.84
CA ALA A 510 -20.29 25.12 16.46
C ALA A 510 -20.82 23.76 15.97
N LEU A 511 -19.94 22.83 15.64
CA LEU A 511 -20.27 21.46 15.24
C LEU A 511 -20.13 20.47 16.39
N ILE A 512 -19.22 20.75 17.33
CA ILE A 512 -18.95 20.01 18.55
C ILE A 512 -18.99 21.03 19.70
N ASP A 513 -20.18 21.26 20.27
CA ASP A 513 -20.42 22.22 21.36
C ASP A 513 -20.00 21.65 22.73
N ILE A 514 -18.84 20.98 22.77
CA ILE A 514 -18.27 20.38 23.96
C ILE A 514 -16.84 20.89 24.08
N PRO A 515 -16.46 21.59 25.15
CA PRO A 515 -15.09 22.06 25.32
C PRO A 515 -14.09 20.91 25.27
N GLY A 516 -12.95 21.10 24.60
CA GLY A 516 -11.98 20.02 24.38
C GLY A 516 -11.38 19.39 25.64
N LYS A 517 -11.58 19.99 26.83
CA LYS A 517 -11.19 19.44 28.13
C LYS A 517 -12.25 18.51 28.73
N ASP A 518 -13.50 18.67 28.33
CA ASP A 518 -14.65 17.92 28.85
C ASP A 518 -15.08 16.78 27.92
N ILE A 519 -14.49 16.69 26.72
CA ILE A 519 -14.79 15.65 25.72
C ILE A 519 -14.72 14.24 26.33
N TYR A 520 -13.65 13.91 27.06
CA TYR A 520 -13.47 12.55 27.60
C TYR A 520 -14.61 12.17 28.55
N ARG A 521 -14.92 13.05 29.51
CA ARG A 521 -16.03 12.84 30.45
C ARG A 521 -17.38 12.76 29.73
N TYR A 522 -17.57 13.55 28.68
CA TYR A 522 -18.80 13.49 27.89
C TYR A 522 -18.95 12.16 27.16
N VAL A 523 -17.85 11.61 26.61
CA VAL A 523 -17.82 10.27 26.02
C VAL A 523 -18.16 9.22 27.07
N ASP A 524 -17.61 9.31 28.28
CA ASP A 524 -17.94 8.37 29.37
C ASP A 524 -19.44 8.42 29.76
N ASP A 525 -20.02 9.62 29.85
CA ASP A 525 -21.39 9.83 30.31
C ASP A 525 -22.46 9.54 29.24
N HIS A 526 -22.14 9.75 27.95
CA HIS A 526 -23.12 9.79 26.85
C HIS A 526 -22.74 9.01 25.59
N GLY A 527 -21.50 8.52 25.48
CA GLY A 527 -20.97 7.84 24.30
C GLY A 527 -20.50 8.78 23.20
N VAL A 528 -19.70 8.23 22.27
CA VAL A 528 -19.08 8.98 21.16
C VAL A 528 -20.10 9.53 20.15
N ASP A 529 -21.20 8.81 19.91
CA ASP A 529 -22.22 9.20 18.92
C ASP A 529 -22.90 10.53 19.26
N GLU A 530 -23.15 10.81 20.55
CA GLU A 530 -23.77 12.06 20.97
C GLU A 530 -22.82 13.26 20.79
N VAL A 531 -21.49 13.05 20.88
CA VAL A 531 -20.49 14.09 20.58
C VAL A 531 -20.61 14.57 19.13
N TYR A 532 -20.79 13.64 18.19
CA TYR A 532 -20.79 13.93 16.76
C TYR A 532 -22.16 14.15 16.14
N LYS A 533 -23.24 14.08 16.91
CA LYS A 533 -24.62 14.17 16.41
C LYS A 533 -24.90 15.42 15.56
N GLN A 534 -24.44 16.59 16.00
CA GLN A 534 -24.59 17.84 15.22
C GLN A 534 -23.69 17.85 13.99
N PHE A 535 -22.47 17.34 14.13
CA PHE A 535 -21.49 17.21 13.06
C PHE A 535 -22.00 16.30 11.92
N GLU A 536 -22.54 15.12 12.24
CA GLU A 536 -23.10 14.17 11.26
C GLU A 536 -24.33 14.74 10.54
N LYS A 537 -25.15 15.53 11.23
CA LYS A 537 -26.25 16.26 10.61
C LYS A 537 -25.73 17.29 9.60
N ALA A 538 -24.73 18.09 9.97
CA ALA A 538 -24.13 19.06 9.06
C ALA A 538 -23.46 18.39 7.85
N PHE A 539 -22.83 17.23 8.06
CA PHE A 539 -22.27 16.42 6.98
C PHE A 539 -23.36 15.90 6.02
N SER A 540 -24.49 15.43 6.56
CA SER A 540 -25.64 15.00 5.77
C SER A 540 -26.24 16.15 4.97
N ASP A 541 -26.35 17.35 5.56
CA ASP A 541 -26.81 18.56 4.88
C ASP A 541 -25.85 18.97 3.74
N ALA A 542 -24.54 18.74 3.90
CA ALA A 542 -23.53 19.05 2.89
C ALA A 542 -23.63 18.15 1.64
N GLU A 543 -24.19 16.93 1.74
CA GLU A 543 -24.40 16.02 0.60
C GLU A 543 -25.27 16.65 -0.50
N TYR A 544 -26.25 17.48 -0.11
CA TYR A 544 -27.13 18.16 -1.07
C TYR A 544 -26.43 19.21 -1.93
N ILE A 545 -25.24 19.66 -1.51
CA ILE A 545 -24.45 20.68 -2.21
C ILE A 545 -23.27 20.02 -2.92
N ILE A 546 -22.51 19.19 -2.21
CA ILE A 546 -21.35 18.47 -2.74
C ILE A 546 -21.64 16.97 -2.58
N PRO A 547 -22.27 16.32 -3.57
CA PRO A 547 -22.56 14.89 -3.45
C PRO A 547 -21.26 14.08 -3.54
N THR A 548 -21.14 13.06 -2.69
CA THR A 548 -19.98 12.14 -2.63
C THR A 548 -20.38 10.66 -2.66
N ARG A 549 -21.65 10.33 -2.38
CA ARG A 549 -22.18 8.96 -2.35
C ARG A 549 -22.44 8.39 -3.75
N PHE A 550 -21.38 8.14 -4.51
CA PHE A 550 -21.48 7.79 -5.94
C PHE A 550 -22.20 6.48 -6.25
N LYS A 551 -22.29 5.54 -5.31
CA LYS A 551 -23.04 4.28 -5.49
C LYS A 551 -24.54 4.54 -5.71
N GLU A 552 -25.07 5.58 -5.09
CA GLU A 552 -26.47 5.99 -5.25
C GLU A 552 -26.77 6.59 -6.64
N TYR A 553 -25.72 6.86 -7.42
CA TYR A 553 -25.79 7.40 -8.78
C TYR A 553 -25.58 6.32 -9.86
N GLU A 554 -25.46 5.04 -9.51
CA GLU A 554 -25.29 3.95 -10.49
C GLU A 554 -26.48 3.84 -11.47
N ASN A 555 -27.67 4.27 -11.06
CA ASN A 555 -28.87 4.31 -11.91
C ASN A 555 -29.02 5.64 -12.71
N ARG A 556 -28.08 6.57 -12.54
CA ARG A 556 -28.07 7.89 -13.20
C ARG A 556 -27.21 7.87 -14.45
N THR A 557 -27.07 9.02 -15.10
CA THR A 557 -26.22 9.10 -16.30
C THR A 557 -24.75 8.87 -15.93
N ARG A 558 -23.96 8.34 -16.87
CA ARG A 558 -22.51 8.16 -16.70
C ARG A 558 -21.81 9.44 -16.24
N ASP A 559 -22.21 10.59 -16.77
CA ASP A 559 -21.62 11.88 -16.43
C ASP A 559 -21.87 12.25 -14.96
N GLU A 560 -23.10 12.09 -14.47
CA GLU A 560 -23.45 12.34 -13.07
C GLU A 560 -22.70 11.40 -12.12
N TYR A 561 -22.67 10.10 -12.43
CA TYR A 561 -21.92 9.11 -11.64
C TYR A 561 -20.43 9.48 -11.50
N LEU A 562 -19.78 9.81 -12.62
CA LEU A 562 -18.36 10.17 -12.63
C LEU A 562 -18.06 11.48 -11.88
N ARG A 563 -18.98 12.45 -11.90
CA ARG A 563 -18.85 13.71 -11.14
C ARG A 563 -18.84 13.48 -9.64
N VAL A 564 -19.80 12.70 -9.14
CA VAL A 564 -19.93 12.37 -7.72
C VAL A 564 -18.73 11.53 -7.26
N ARG A 565 -18.31 10.56 -8.10
CA ARG A 565 -17.12 9.76 -7.84
C ARG A 565 -15.85 10.62 -7.77
N ASN A 566 -15.69 11.59 -8.68
CA ASN A 566 -14.58 12.54 -8.61
C ASN A 566 -14.60 13.35 -7.31
N ASN A 567 -15.77 13.86 -6.89
CA ASN A 567 -15.87 14.60 -5.62
C ASN A 567 -15.36 13.80 -4.44
N TYR A 568 -15.77 12.52 -4.32
CA TYR A 568 -15.35 11.64 -3.23
C TYR A 568 -13.82 11.48 -3.20
N TYR A 569 -13.22 11.00 -4.29
CA TYR A 569 -11.79 10.72 -4.34
C TYR A 569 -10.92 11.97 -4.21
N PHE A 570 -11.37 13.10 -4.79
CA PHE A 570 -10.68 14.38 -4.67
C PHE A 570 -10.66 14.87 -3.22
N LEU A 571 -11.81 14.89 -2.54
CA LEU A 571 -11.87 15.33 -1.14
C LEU A 571 -11.13 14.35 -0.20
N TRP A 572 -11.21 13.05 -0.46
CA TRP A 572 -10.50 12.03 0.33
C TRP A 572 -8.99 12.23 0.27
N GLU A 573 -8.45 12.43 -0.94
CA GLU A 573 -7.03 12.72 -1.12
C GLU A 573 -6.61 13.97 -0.34
N MET A 574 -7.38 15.05 -0.46
CA MET A 574 -7.03 16.28 0.23
C MET A 574 -7.07 16.13 1.76
N ALA A 575 -8.03 15.36 2.29
CA ALA A 575 -8.09 15.05 3.71
C ALA A 575 -6.89 14.21 4.17
N GLU A 576 -6.46 13.23 3.37
CA GLU A 576 -5.28 12.40 3.66
C GLU A 576 -3.99 13.24 3.68
N GLU A 577 -3.81 14.12 2.70
CA GLU A 577 -2.64 15.01 2.65
C GLU A 577 -2.65 16.02 3.80
N MET A 578 -3.82 16.57 4.15
CA MET A 578 -3.97 17.44 5.32
C MET A 578 -3.58 16.71 6.61
N LYS A 579 -4.07 15.48 6.81
CA LYS A 579 -3.71 14.64 7.96
C LYS A 579 -2.21 14.42 8.03
N LYS A 580 -1.59 13.99 6.93
CA LYS A 580 -0.14 13.75 6.88
C LYS A 580 0.64 14.99 7.27
N GLU A 581 0.32 16.15 6.70
CA GLU A 581 1.06 17.38 6.96
C GLU A 581 0.93 17.87 8.40
N PHE A 582 -0.28 17.84 8.96
CA PHE A 582 -0.53 18.22 10.35
C PHE A 582 0.21 17.36 11.37
N PHE A 583 0.33 16.04 11.12
CA PHE A 583 0.94 15.10 12.05
C PHE A 583 2.38 14.68 11.68
N ARG A 584 2.98 15.28 10.65
CA ARG A 584 4.37 15.04 10.22
C ARG A 584 5.34 16.13 10.68
N LYS A 585 4.99 17.42 10.55
CA LYS A 585 5.90 18.54 10.91
C LYS A 585 5.48 19.18 12.23
N THR A 586 6.36 19.13 13.23
CA THR A 586 6.21 19.90 14.48
C THR A 586 6.33 21.40 14.16
N GLY A 587 5.20 22.07 13.90
CA GLY A 587 5.17 23.51 13.59
C GLY A 587 4.10 23.95 12.60
N ILE A 588 3.47 23.05 11.84
CA ILE A 588 2.32 23.41 10.99
C ILE A 588 1.11 23.64 11.89
N LEU A 589 0.67 24.90 12.00
CA LEU A 589 -0.51 25.27 12.76
C LEU A 589 -1.74 25.45 11.88
N ARG A 590 -1.53 25.78 10.60
CA ARG A 590 -2.60 26.09 9.63
C ARG A 590 -2.32 25.48 8.27
N SER A 591 -3.37 25.04 7.57
CA SER A 591 -3.29 24.53 6.19
C SER A 591 -4.28 25.26 5.27
N ARG A 592 -3.86 25.53 4.03
CA ARG A 592 -4.68 26.13 2.96
C ARG A 592 -4.35 25.53 1.59
N PHE A 593 -5.34 25.50 0.69
CA PHE A 593 -5.18 25.03 -0.69
C PHE A 593 -4.95 26.17 -1.68
N TYR A 594 -4.05 25.99 -2.65
CA TYR A 594 -3.77 26.94 -3.74
C TYR A 594 -3.43 26.22 -5.05
N SER A 595 -3.71 26.88 -6.19
CA SER A 595 -3.11 26.55 -7.49
C SER A 595 -1.91 27.47 -7.74
N ASP A 596 -0.81 26.90 -8.24
CA ASP A 596 0.50 27.51 -8.47
C ASP A 596 0.59 29.05 -8.61
N SER A 597 1.59 29.62 -7.92
CA SER A 597 2.08 31.01 -7.91
C SER A 597 1.55 32.01 -6.85
N ASP A 598 1.72 31.70 -5.56
CA ASP A 598 2.01 32.71 -4.52
C ASP A 598 2.66 32.02 -3.30
N MET A 599 4.00 31.88 -3.33
CA MET A 599 4.79 31.37 -2.21
C MET A 599 5.00 32.49 -1.18
N GLN A 600 4.02 32.71 -0.30
CA GLN A 600 4.29 33.33 1.00
C GLN A 600 4.70 32.22 1.98
N HIS A 601 6.00 32.07 2.21
CA HIS A 601 6.54 31.22 3.26
C HIS A 601 6.30 31.88 4.63
N ASP A 602 5.17 31.55 5.26
CA ASP A 602 5.02 31.69 6.71
C ASP A 602 5.43 30.36 7.36
N SER A 603 6.21 30.38 8.44
CA SER A 603 6.78 29.16 9.04
C SER A 603 5.72 28.17 9.57
N ASP A 604 4.52 28.67 9.84
CA ASP A 604 3.44 27.97 10.53
C ASP A 604 2.28 27.59 9.59
N LEU A 605 2.35 28.02 8.31
CA LEU A 605 1.32 27.81 7.29
C LEU A 605 1.82 26.78 6.28
N ASN A 606 1.09 25.67 6.15
CA ASN A 606 1.27 24.76 5.04
C ASN A 606 0.35 25.14 3.87
N VAL A 607 0.91 25.17 2.67
CA VAL A 607 0.15 25.39 1.45
C VAL A 607 0.14 24.09 0.66
N THR A 608 -1.01 23.40 0.66
CA THR A 608 -1.18 22.19 -0.15
C THR A 608 -1.46 22.61 -1.59
N ALA A 609 -0.47 22.43 -2.46
CA ALA A 609 -0.61 22.66 -3.89
C ALA A 609 -1.55 21.58 -4.46
N VAL A 610 -2.59 22.02 -5.17
CA VAL A 610 -3.50 21.13 -5.90
C VAL A 610 -3.32 21.40 -7.38
N ASP A 611 -2.90 20.39 -8.15
CA ASP A 611 -2.62 20.52 -9.59
C ASP A 611 -3.83 21.04 -10.38
N ARG A 612 -5.04 20.61 -9.97
CA ARG A 612 -6.31 21.01 -10.57
C ARG A 612 -7.46 20.93 -9.56
N TRP A 613 -7.95 22.09 -9.12
CA TRP A 613 -9.18 22.16 -8.34
C TRP A 613 -10.39 21.87 -9.23
N CYS A 614 -11.19 20.86 -8.89
CA CYS A 614 -12.40 20.51 -9.64
C CYS A 614 -13.42 19.77 -8.75
N LEU A 615 -14.44 20.49 -8.29
CA LEU A 615 -15.59 19.93 -7.57
C LEU A 615 -16.86 20.14 -8.39
N SER A 616 -17.75 19.16 -8.38
CA SER A 616 -19.08 19.24 -8.99
C SER A 616 -20.13 19.51 -7.92
N LEU A 617 -20.68 20.72 -7.91
CA LEU A 617 -21.77 21.12 -7.02
C LEU A 617 -23.12 20.76 -7.61
N LEU A 618 -24.09 20.46 -6.76
CA LEU A 618 -25.49 20.27 -7.15
C LEU A 618 -26.29 21.53 -6.81
N GLU A 619 -26.67 22.31 -7.82
CA GLU A 619 -27.53 23.50 -7.67
C GLU A 619 -28.82 23.29 -8.48
N ASN A 620 -29.99 23.36 -7.85
CA ASN A 620 -31.30 23.19 -8.52
C ASN A 620 -31.41 21.89 -9.36
N ASN A 621 -30.90 20.76 -8.86
CA ASN A 621 -30.82 19.48 -9.56
C ASN A 621 -29.96 19.51 -10.86
N GLN A 622 -29.06 20.47 -11.00
CA GLN A 622 -28.10 20.51 -12.09
C GLN A 622 -26.68 20.57 -11.53
N PHE A 623 -25.80 19.75 -12.12
CA PHE A 623 -24.39 19.77 -11.77
C PHE A 623 -23.70 21.01 -12.34
N LYS A 624 -22.90 21.65 -11.50
CA LYS A 624 -22.08 22.81 -11.85
C LYS A 624 -20.69 22.62 -11.30
N GLU A 625 -19.71 22.66 -12.18
CA GLU A 625 -18.31 22.53 -11.80
C GLU A 625 -17.76 23.83 -11.25
N VAL A 626 -16.99 23.73 -10.18
CA VAL A 626 -16.25 24.84 -9.60
C VAL A 626 -14.77 24.53 -9.61
N TYR A 627 -14.03 25.51 -10.13
CA TYR A 627 -12.59 25.51 -10.31
C TYR A 627 -11.88 26.47 -9.36
N ASP A 628 -12.65 27.36 -8.71
CA ASP A 628 -12.13 28.30 -7.74
C ASP A 628 -11.93 27.60 -6.40
N TYR A 629 -10.70 27.61 -5.90
CA TYR A 629 -10.37 27.05 -4.60
C TYR A 629 -10.96 27.90 -3.47
N PRO A 630 -11.42 27.28 -2.37
CA PRO A 630 -11.98 27.95 -1.23
C PRO A 630 -10.87 28.65 -0.44
N ASN A 631 -11.08 29.92 -0.11
CA ASN A 631 -10.20 30.65 0.79
C ASN A 631 -10.55 30.31 2.25
N VAL A 632 -10.25 29.08 2.66
CA VAL A 632 -10.47 28.60 4.04
C VAL A 632 -9.16 28.09 4.63
N PHE A 633 -9.00 28.31 5.93
CA PHE A 633 -7.88 27.81 6.71
C PHE A 633 -8.40 26.72 7.65
N PHE A 634 -7.72 25.58 7.65
CA PHE A 634 -7.90 24.56 8.67
C PHE A 634 -6.76 24.71 9.66
N ASN A 635 -7.02 24.57 10.95
CA ASN A 635 -5.99 24.64 11.97
C ASN A 635 -5.86 23.33 12.75
N ILE A 636 -4.65 23.06 13.24
CA ILE A 636 -4.36 21.80 13.96
C ILE A 636 -5.21 21.63 15.22
N LYS A 637 -5.65 22.72 15.86
CA LYS A 637 -6.49 22.65 17.06
C LYS A 637 -7.90 22.16 16.71
N GLU A 638 -8.47 22.63 15.60
CA GLU A 638 -9.75 22.14 15.07
C GLU A 638 -9.66 20.66 14.75
N ILE A 639 -8.60 20.25 14.04
CA ILE A 639 -8.42 18.84 13.67
C ILE A 639 -8.22 17.97 14.91
N ASN A 640 -7.41 18.41 15.89
CA ASN A 640 -7.24 17.70 17.15
C ASN A 640 -8.54 17.60 17.93
N HIS A 641 -9.34 18.66 17.97
CA HIS A 641 -10.64 18.66 18.64
C HIS A 641 -11.61 17.68 17.96
N LEU A 642 -11.66 17.70 16.64
CA LEU A 642 -12.49 16.82 15.80
C LEU A 642 -12.24 15.34 16.04
N ILE A 643 -10.98 14.91 16.21
CA ILE A 643 -10.62 13.48 16.31
C ILE A 643 -10.50 12.99 17.76
N LYS A 644 -10.63 13.89 18.74
CA LYS A 644 -10.31 13.60 20.15
C LYS A 644 -11.23 12.56 20.77
N ALA A 645 -12.53 12.62 20.48
CA ALA A 645 -13.51 11.71 21.04
C ALA A 645 -13.33 10.29 20.47
N ASP A 646 -13.23 10.14 19.15
CA ASP A 646 -12.99 8.82 18.53
C ASP A 646 -11.71 8.14 19.07
N ILE A 647 -10.59 8.89 19.19
CA ILE A 647 -9.34 8.32 19.71
C ILE A 647 -9.47 7.91 21.19
N TYR A 648 -10.14 8.72 22.00
CA TYR A 648 -10.34 8.42 23.41
C TYR A 648 -11.21 7.18 23.60
N ASP A 649 -12.30 7.06 22.85
CA ASP A 649 -13.23 5.95 22.94
C ASP A 649 -12.53 4.60 22.69
N ILE A 650 -11.68 4.54 21.65
CA ILE A 650 -10.87 3.35 21.35
C ILE A 650 -9.87 3.03 22.46
N VAL A 651 -9.21 4.04 23.01
CA VAL A 651 -8.27 3.82 24.13
C VAL A 651 -9.01 3.36 25.38
N ARG A 652 -10.21 3.90 25.64
CA ARG A 652 -11.09 3.51 26.74
C ARG A 652 -11.52 2.06 26.59
N GLU A 653 -12.08 1.67 25.45
CA GLU A 653 -12.48 0.28 25.18
C GLU A 653 -11.35 -0.74 25.40
N PHE A 654 -10.10 -0.33 25.13
CA PHE A 654 -8.94 -1.20 25.29
C PHE A 654 -8.41 -1.28 26.72
N LEU A 655 -8.51 -0.20 27.50
CA LEU A 655 -7.82 -0.09 28.79
C LEU A 655 -8.74 -0.07 29.99
N GLU A 656 -10.04 0.18 29.82
CA GLU A 656 -11.01 0.33 30.91
C GLU A 656 -11.07 -0.92 31.79
N GLU A 657 -11.18 -2.12 31.19
CA GLU A 657 -11.19 -3.37 31.96
C GLU A 657 -9.88 -3.58 32.73
N PHE A 658 -8.72 -3.32 32.11
CA PHE A 658 -7.41 -3.44 32.77
C PHE A 658 -7.24 -2.40 33.89
N TYR A 659 -7.87 -1.23 33.74
CA TYR A 659 -7.84 -0.17 34.72
C TYR A 659 -8.71 -0.50 35.93
N GLU A 660 -9.97 -0.89 35.71
CA GLU A 660 -10.91 -1.25 36.78
C GLU A 660 -10.45 -2.47 37.58
N SER A 661 -9.86 -3.46 36.89
CA SER A 661 -9.28 -4.65 37.52
C SER A 661 -7.95 -4.40 38.24
N GLY A 662 -7.33 -3.23 38.06
CA GLY A 662 -6.02 -2.89 38.62
C GLY A 662 -4.82 -3.56 37.94
N LEU A 663 -5.04 -4.33 36.86
CA LEU A 663 -4.01 -5.05 36.12
C LEU A 663 -3.02 -4.13 35.40
N LEU A 664 -3.41 -2.89 35.06
CA LEU A 664 -2.52 -1.90 34.44
C LEU A 664 -1.24 -1.65 35.26
N GLY A 665 -1.33 -1.74 36.59
CA GLY A 665 -0.18 -1.54 37.48
C GLY A 665 0.90 -2.62 37.36
N GLU A 666 0.58 -3.78 36.77
CA GLU A 666 1.52 -4.88 36.57
C GLU A 666 2.35 -4.74 35.29
N TYR A 667 1.91 -3.91 34.34
CA TYR A 667 2.63 -3.68 33.09
C TYR A 667 3.79 -2.71 33.31
N SER A 668 5.00 -3.19 32.98
CA SER A 668 6.23 -2.40 33.09
C SER A 668 6.43 -1.46 31.91
N ILE A 669 5.86 -1.80 30.75
CA ILE A 669 6.05 -1.09 29.49
C ILE A 669 4.69 -1.00 28.77
N ILE A 670 4.32 0.20 28.31
CA ILE A 670 3.24 0.38 27.34
C ILE A 670 3.83 1.00 26.09
N LYS A 671 3.67 0.31 24.96
CA LYS A 671 4.27 0.68 23.69
C LYS A 671 3.18 0.96 22.67
N LEU A 672 3.21 2.17 22.13
CA LEU A 672 2.40 2.57 20.98
C LEU A 672 3.17 2.29 19.68
N THR A 673 2.51 1.66 18.72
CA THR A 673 3.04 1.40 17.38
C THR A 673 1.99 1.71 16.32
N GLY A 674 2.40 1.73 15.05
CA GLY A 674 1.56 2.21 13.95
C GLY A 674 1.68 3.72 13.72
N GLN A 675 1.33 4.17 12.52
CA GLN A 675 1.50 5.58 12.13
C GLN A 675 0.49 6.50 12.79
N SER A 676 -0.70 6.00 13.10
CA SER A 676 -1.78 6.82 13.65
C SER A 676 -1.48 7.21 15.11
N CYS A 677 -0.75 6.38 15.85
CA CYS A 677 -0.27 6.68 17.20
C CYS A 677 0.71 7.87 17.29
N LYS A 678 1.13 8.46 16.17
CA LYS A 678 1.86 9.73 16.15
C LYS A 678 1.04 10.93 16.61
N ILE A 679 -0.28 10.82 16.49
CA ILE A 679 -1.20 11.88 16.88
C ILE A 679 -1.15 12.02 18.41
N ASP A 680 -0.84 13.22 18.90
CA ASP A 680 -0.64 13.47 20.33
C ASP A 680 -1.88 13.10 21.17
N ALA A 681 -3.07 13.14 20.57
CA ALA A 681 -4.33 12.74 21.21
C ALA A 681 -4.32 11.29 21.73
N PHE A 682 -3.61 10.34 21.09
CA PHE A 682 -3.46 8.98 21.62
C PHE A 682 -2.70 8.99 22.94
N ARG A 683 -1.60 9.75 22.99
CA ARG A 683 -0.80 9.88 24.21
C ARG A 683 -1.54 10.63 25.30
N GLU A 684 -2.38 11.61 24.95
CA GLU A 684 -3.24 12.31 25.90
C GLU A 684 -4.30 11.37 26.49
N ALA A 685 -5.01 10.61 25.65
CA ALA A 685 -6.00 9.64 26.10
C ALA A 685 -5.40 8.57 27.02
N LEU A 686 -4.21 8.05 26.71
CA LEU A 686 -3.51 7.08 27.57
C LEU A 686 -3.22 7.59 28.99
N LYS A 687 -3.05 8.91 29.17
CA LYS A 687 -2.74 9.48 30.49
C LYS A 687 -3.93 9.45 31.45
N GLU A 688 -5.15 9.25 30.94
CA GLU A 688 -6.33 9.05 31.79
C GLU A 688 -6.25 7.70 32.52
N PHE A 689 -5.60 6.69 31.93
CA PHE A 689 -5.50 5.34 32.48
C PHE A 689 -4.14 5.05 33.13
N VAL A 690 -3.05 5.65 32.61
CA VAL A 690 -1.68 5.23 32.96
C VAL A 690 -0.79 6.44 33.28
N PRO A 691 0.09 6.34 34.32
CA PRO A 691 1.10 7.36 34.57
C PRO A 691 2.00 7.59 33.35
N GLY A 692 2.13 8.85 32.91
CA GLY A 692 2.87 9.19 31.69
C GLY A 692 4.34 8.79 31.63
N ARG A 693 4.96 8.41 32.77
CA ARG A 693 6.34 7.87 32.84
C ARG A 693 6.47 6.42 32.36
N SER A 694 5.36 5.66 32.37
CA SER A 694 5.32 4.24 31.99
C SER A 694 5.08 4.04 30.49
N ILE A 695 4.78 5.13 29.77
CA ILE A 695 4.50 5.12 28.33
C ILE A 695 5.81 5.28 27.57
N GLU A 696 6.27 4.22 26.90
CA GLU A 696 7.44 4.29 26.02
C GLU A 696 7.02 4.79 24.63
N PHE A 697 7.10 6.10 24.44
CA PHE A 697 6.91 6.76 23.15
C PHE A 697 8.09 7.69 22.84
N ARG A 698 8.96 7.30 21.89
CA ARG A 698 10.10 8.12 21.45
C ARG A 698 9.76 8.81 20.12
N GLN A 699 9.29 10.05 20.18
CA GLN A 699 9.18 10.93 19.03
C GLN A 699 10.58 11.53 18.76
N LYS A 700 11.40 10.88 17.92
CA LYS A 700 12.62 11.54 17.40
C LYS A 700 12.19 12.54 16.33
N ALA A 701 12.79 13.72 16.32
CA ALA A 701 12.60 14.70 15.25
C ALA A 701 12.92 14.03 13.90
N GLU A 702 11.95 14.00 12.98
CA GLU A 702 12.13 13.39 11.67
C GLU A 702 13.14 14.19 10.85
N ASN A 703 14.10 13.51 10.23
CA ASN A 703 14.89 14.12 9.16
C ASN A 703 13.98 14.26 7.93
N ILE A 704 13.87 15.48 7.40
CA ILE A 704 13.12 15.77 6.16
C ILE A 704 13.60 14.80 5.06
N GLY A 705 12.68 14.07 4.44
CA GLY A 705 12.97 13.13 3.34
C GLY A 705 13.21 11.66 3.74
N LYS A 706 13.11 11.27 5.02
CA LYS A 706 13.20 9.85 5.43
C LYS A 706 11.85 9.27 5.85
N VAL A 707 11.64 7.97 5.59
CA VAL A 707 10.47 7.24 6.07
C VAL A 707 10.43 7.27 7.60
N PRO A 708 9.27 7.55 8.22
CA PRO A 708 9.16 7.54 9.67
C PRO A 708 9.60 6.23 10.30
N GLU A 709 10.38 6.31 11.39
CA GLU A 709 10.92 5.12 12.08
C GLU A 709 9.82 4.15 12.52
N LEU A 710 8.65 4.67 12.90
CA LEU A 710 7.48 3.86 13.25
C LEU A 710 6.95 3.00 12.07
N LYS A 711 7.14 3.39 10.80
CA LYS A 711 6.73 2.56 9.64
C LYS A 711 7.64 1.36 9.44
N LEU A 712 8.89 1.45 9.89
CA LEU A 712 9.89 0.41 9.73
C LEU A 712 10.08 -0.42 11.01
N ALA A 713 9.36 -0.12 12.08
CA ALA A 713 9.59 -0.71 13.40
C ALA A 713 9.29 -2.22 13.42
N CYS A 714 8.17 -2.64 12.83
CA CYS A 714 7.79 -4.04 12.68
C CYS A 714 8.85 -4.79 11.85
N LEU A 715 9.06 -4.34 10.61
CA LEU A 715 10.05 -4.92 9.69
C LEU A 715 11.45 -5.02 10.30
N ARG A 716 11.95 -3.95 10.93
CA ARG A 716 13.27 -3.93 11.58
C ARG A 716 13.33 -4.92 12.74
N GLY A 717 12.27 -5.00 13.53
CA GLY A 717 12.18 -5.95 14.63
C GLY A 717 12.25 -7.41 14.16
N ALA A 718 11.50 -7.74 13.11
CA ALA A 718 11.55 -9.06 12.48
C ALA A 718 12.94 -9.40 11.94
N LEU A 719 13.57 -8.48 11.19
CA LEU A 719 14.92 -8.69 10.65
C LEU A 719 15.99 -8.86 11.74
N ARG A 720 15.93 -8.06 12.81
CA ARG A 720 16.85 -8.22 13.96
C ARG A 720 16.67 -9.57 14.63
N TYR A 721 15.43 -10.05 14.77
CA TYR A 721 15.13 -11.35 15.36
C TYR A 721 15.66 -12.50 14.52
N LEU A 722 15.32 -12.50 13.22
CA LEU A 722 15.75 -13.53 12.28
C LEU A 722 17.27 -13.62 12.22
N ASN A 723 17.96 -12.48 12.12
CA ASN A 723 19.42 -12.43 12.11
C ASN A 723 20.03 -12.93 13.42
N ALA A 724 19.57 -12.42 14.57
CA ALA A 724 20.10 -12.80 15.88
C ALA A 724 19.95 -14.32 16.14
N LYS A 725 18.85 -14.91 15.67
CA LYS A 725 18.66 -16.36 15.72
C LYS A 725 19.61 -17.10 14.78
N LYS A 726 19.73 -16.64 13.53
CA LYS A 726 20.60 -17.24 12.52
C LYS A 726 22.07 -17.29 12.96
N ILE A 727 22.59 -16.21 13.56
CA ILE A 727 23.98 -16.15 14.05
C ILE A 727 24.19 -16.80 15.43
N GLY A 728 23.13 -17.35 16.05
CA GLY A 728 23.21 -18.02 17.35
C GLY A 728 23.38 -17.07 18.55
N MET A 729 23.09 -15.76 18.38
CA MET A 729 23.15 -14.78 19.48
C MET A 729 22.05 -15.05 20.52
N ILE A 730 20.91 -15.60 20.09
CA ILE A 730 19.74 -15.85 20.92
C ILE A 730 19.25 -17.29 20.82
N GLU A 731 18.73 -17.82 21.92
CA GLU A 731 17.88 -18.99 21.96
C GLU A 731 16.48 -18.52 22.38
N THR A 732 15.50 -18.62 21.48
CA THR A 732 14.15 -18.07 21.73
C THR A 732 13.10 -19.14 21.87
N LYS A 733 12.26 -18.97 22.90
CA LYS A 733 11.01 -19.70 23.05
C LYS A 733 9.86 -18.72 22.89
N VAL A 734 9.07 -18.92 21.84
CA VAL A 734 7.89 -18.12 21.56
C VAL A 734 6.66 -18.96 21.84
N THR A 735 5.79 -18.46 22.72
CA THR A 735 4.53 -19.11 23.05
C THR A 735 3.37 -18.15 22.76
N ASN A 736 2.57 -18.49 21.76
CA ASN A 736 1.33 -17.78 21.45
C ASN A 736 0.20 -18.42 22.25
N HIS A 737 -0.39 -17.68 23.19
CA HIS A 737 -1.54 -18.17 23.93
C HIS A 737 -2.80 -18.04 23.08
N ALA A 738 -3.75 -18.97 23.29
CA ALA A 738 -5.03 -18.93 22.60
C ALA A 738 -5.72 -17.57 22.85
N PRO A 739 -6.14 -16.87 21.79
CA PRO A 739 -6.74 -15.55 21.93
C PRO A 739 -8.10 -15.66 22.65
N VAL A 740 -8.48 -14.58 23.32
CA VAL A 740 -9.82 -14.42 23.90
C VAL A 740 -10.77 -14.02 22.77
N VAL A 741 -11.88 -14.75 22.60
CA VAL A 741 -12.84 -14.48 21.51
C VAL A 741 -13.86 -13.43 21.99
N PRO A 742 -13.92 -12.22 21.41
CA PRO A 742 -14.87 -11.19 21.82
C PRO A 742 -16.30 -11.43 21.27
N TYR A 743 -16.50 -12.50 20.49
CA TYR A 743 -17.75 -12.81 19.82
C TYR A 743 -18.52 -13.94 20.46
N ALA A 744 -19.84 -13.85 20.43
CA ALA A 744 -20.74 -14.95 20.73
C ALA A 744 -21.33 -15.53 19.44
N VAL A 745 -21.50 -16.86 19.39
CA VAL A 745 -22.21 -17.54 18.29
C VAL A 745 -23.46 -18.17 18.84
N SER A 746 -24.61 -17.88 18.24
CA SER A 746 -25.89 -18.45 18.61
C SER A 746 -26.63 -19.03 17.40
N ALA A 747 -27.63 -19.86 17.67
CA ALA A 747 -28.58 -20.32 16.66
C ALA A 747 -29.98 -20.48 17.27
N PHE A 748 -31.03 -20.21 16.51
CA PHE A 748 -32.39 -20.44 16.98
C PHE A 748 -32.74 -21.92 16.95
N THR A 749 -33.37 -22.45 18.00
CA THR A 749 -33.92 -23.81 17.97
C THR A 749 -35.27 -23.84 17.22
N HIS A 750 -35.85 -25.03 17.04
CA HIS A 750 -37.15 -25.20 16.35
C HIS A 750 -38.31 -24.42 16.98
N ASN A 751 -38.21 -24.04 18.26
CA ASN A 751 -39.22 -23.25 18.97
C ASN A 751 -38.92 -21.73 18.97
N ARG A 752 -37.94 -21.28 18.18
CA ARG A 752 -37.44 -19.89 18.10
C ARG A 752 -36.79 -19.36 19.38
N GLN A 753 -36.35 -20.23 20.30
CA GLN A 753 -35.44 -19.83 21.37
C GLN A 753 -34.01 -19.76 20.85
N GLU A 754 -33.32 -18.66 21.14
CA GLU A 754 -31.91 -18.51 20.86
C GLU A 754 -31.09 -19.43 21.78
N LYS A 755 -30.25 -20.27 21.18
CA LYS A 755 -29.30 -21.12 21.90
C LYS A 755 -27.89 -20.59 21.65
N LEU A 756 -27.22 -20.16 22.72
CA LEU A 756 -25.81 -19.82 22.70
C LEU A 756 -24.98 -21.09 22.45
N LEU A 757 -24.12 -21.05 21.45
CA LEU A 757 -23.22 -22.14 21.06
C LEU A 757 -21.77 -21.84 21.42
N ILE A 758 -21.38 -20.57 21.35
CA ILE A 758 -20.06 -20.05 21.72
C ILE A 758 -20.29 -18.79 22.57
N SER A 759 -19.72 -18.74 23.77
CA SER A 759 -19.74 -17.54 24.61
C SER A 759 -18.61 -16.57 24.23
N SER A 760 -18.87 -15.28 24.35
CA SER A 760 -17.81 -14.27 24.34
C SER A 760 -16.92 -14.42 25.58
N LEU A 761 -15.67 -13.98 25.46
CA LEU A 761 -14.62 -13.95 26.49
C LEU A 761 -14.10 -15.33 26.93
N GLU A 762 -14.46 -16.40 26.25
CA GLU A 762 -13.84 -17.70 26.40
C GLU A 762 -12.58 -17.83 25.54
N ARG A 763 -11.63 -18.66 25.99
CA ARG A 763 -10.43 -18.97 25.20
C ARG A 763 -10.82 -19.87 24.03
N LEU A 764 -10.22 -19.60 22.87
CA LEU A 764 -10.54 -20.27 21.62
C LEU A 764 -10.48 -21.80 21.69
N ASN A 765 -9.65 -22.37 22.56
CA ASN A 765 -9.53 -23.82 22.76
C ASN A 765 -10.59 -24.47 23.69
N GLN A 766 -11.46 -23.70 24.34
CA GLN A 766 -12.46 -24.21 25.29
C GLN A 766 -13.89 -24.17 24.75
N ILE A 767 -14.07 -23.61 23.55
CA ILE A 767 -15.35 -23.24 22.98
C ILE A 767 -15.96 -24.38 22.15
N HIS A 768 -17.12 -24.88 22.58
CA HIS A 768 -17.92 -25.85 21.81
C HIS A 768 -19.42 -25.77 22.14
N GLY A 769 -20.26 -25.96 21.14
CA GLY A 769 -21.71 -25.97 21.24
C GLY A 769 -22.37 -26.81 20.15
N THR A 770 -23.64 -27.17 20.33
CA THR A 770 -24.37 -28.03 19.37
C THR A 770 -25.78 -27.53 19.10
N ILE A 771 -26.27 -27.76 17.88
CA ILE A 771 -27.67 -27.52 17.52
C ILE A 771 -28.21 -28.66 16.65
N SER A 772 -29.41 -29.15 16.97
CA SER A 772 -30.04 -30.27 16.25
C SER A 772 -31.11 -29.80 15.27
N ARG A 773 -31.24 -30.52 14.15
CA ARG A 773 -32.27 -30.35 13.12
C ARG A 773 -32.71 -31.71 12.53
N PRO A 774 -33.89 -31.77 11.91
CA PRO A 774 -34.29 -32.94 11.11
C PRO A 774 -33.34 -33.15 9.91
N TRP A 775 -33.14 -34.40 9.49
CA TRP A 775 -32.27 -34.79 8.37
C TRP A 775 -32.51 -34.02 7.07
N GLY A 776 -33.77 -33.66 6.78
CA GLY A 776 -34.14 -32.92 5.56
C GLY A 776 -33.80 -31.43 5.58
N VAL A 777 -33.14 -30.90 6.62
CA VAL A 777 -32.78 -29.48 6.68
C VAL A 777 -31.80 -29.12 5.57
N THR A 778 -32.09 -28.06 4.83
CA THR A 778 -31.23 -27.56 3.75
C THR A 778 -30.32 -26.44 4.20
N GLU A 779 -30.75 -25.66 5.19
CA GLU A 779 -30.06 -24.45 5.65
C GLU A 779 -30.13 -24.34 7.17
N VAL A 780 -29.00 -24.01 7.79
CA VAL A 780 -28.92 -23.69 9.22
C VAL A 780 -28.26 -22.34 9.39
N GLU A 781 -28.93 -21.46 10.10
CA GLU A 781 -28.48 -20.09 10.36
C GLU A 781 -27.76 -20.02 11.70
N PHE A 782 -26.60 -19.35 11.71
CA PHE A 782 -25.80 -19.04 12.88
C PHE A 782 -25.64 -17.52 12.97
N PHE A 783 -25.82 -16.96 14.15
CA PHE A 783 -25.74 -15.53 14.42
C PHE A 783 -24.47 -15.25 15.21
N LEU A 784 -23.66 -14.33 14.72
CA LEU A 784 -22.44 -13.85 15.36
C LEU A 784 -22.72 -12.48 15.97
N THR A 785 -22.53 -12.31 17.27
CA THR A 785 -22.70 -11.05 17.99
C THR A 785 -21.39 -10.57 18.60
N GLY A 786 -21.07 -9.28 18.42
CA GLY A 786 -19.92 -8.62 19.04
C GLY A 786 -20.18 -8.19 20.50
N SER A 787 -19.14 -7.64 21.14
CA SER A 787 -19.18 -7.13 22.53
C SER A 787 -20.09 -5.92 22.74
N ASP A 788 -20.39 -5.18 21.66
CA ASP A 788 -21.26 -4.02 21.61
C ASP A 788 -22.76 -4.36 21.53
N ASN A 789 -23.12 -5.64 21.32
CA ASN A 789 -24.51 -6.16 21.27
C ASN A 789 -25.46 -5.47 20.26
N GLN A 790 -24.97 -4.60 19.38
CA GLN A 790 -25.79 -3.85 18.44
C GLN A 790 -25.88 -4.49 17.05
N SER A 791 -24.94 -5.36 16.68
CA SER A 791 -24.82 -5.96 15.34
C SER A 791 -24.75 -7.49 15.40
N SER A 792 -25.72 -8.20 14.80
CA SER A 792 -25.68 -9.66 14.64
C SER A 792 -25.47 -10.04 13.17
N TYR A 793 -24.32 -10.63 12.82
CA TYR A 793 -24.06 -11.13 11.48
C TYR A 793 -24.60 -12.54 11.30
N LYS A 794 -25.22 -12.85 10.16
CA LYS A 794 -25.83 -14.15 9.88
C LYS A 794 -24.97 -14.98 8.94
N TYR A 795 -24.44 -16.10 9.43
CA TYR A 795 -23.87 -17.16 8.61
C TYR A 795 -24.92 -18.21 8.27
N THR A 796 -24.88 -18.74 7.05
CA THR A 796 -25.76 -19.83 6.61
C THR A 796 -24.94 -21.02 6.19
N TYR A 797 -25.12 -22.15 6.89
CA TYR A 797 -24.57 -23.44 6.48
C TYR A 797 -25.53 -24.13 5.52
N PHE A 798 -25.06 -24.43 4.30
CA PHE A 798 -25.86 -25.12 3.29
C PHE A 798 -25.67 -26.64 3.41
N ASN A 799 -26.66 -27.29 4.02
CA ASN A 799 -26.65 -28.72 4.27
C ASN A 799 -27.10 -29.52 3.03
N ARG A 800 -26.13 -30.06 2.29
CA ARG A 800 -26.39 -30.88 1.09
C ARG A 800 -26.28 -32.37 1.41
N PRO A 801 -27.29 -33.21 1.09
CA PRO A 801 -27.24 -34.65 1.32
C PRO A 801 -26.03 -35.35 0.67
N GLU A 802 -25.57 -34.86 -0.48
CA GLU A 802 -24.42 -35.38 -1.23
C GLU A 802 -23.09 -35.29 -0.47
N ASN A 803 -23.00 -34.39 0.51
CA ASN A 803 -21.79 -34.20 1.30
C ASN A 803 -21.65 -35.24 2.43
N PHE A 804 -22.69 -36.02 2.73
CA PHE A 804 -22.68 -36.97 3.83
C PHE A 804 -22.03 -38.29 3.44
N LYS A 805 -21.06 -38.73 4.24
CA LYS A 805 -20.39 -40.01 4.09
C LYS A 805 -20.63 -40.89 5.32
N PRO A 806 -20.88 -42.19 5.16
CA PRO A 806 -20.99 -43.11 6.28
C PRO A 806 -19.68 -43.12 7.06
N VAL A 807 -19.76 -43.08 8.38
CA VAL A 807 -18.61 -42.94 9.26
C VAL A 807 -18.80 -43.75 10.54
N LEU A 808 -17.71 -44.24 11.12
CA LEU A 808 -17.70 -44.81 12.46
C LEU A 808 -17.20 -43.76 13.46
N TYR A 809 -17.60 -43.87 14.72
CA TYR A 809 -17.18 -42.89 15.73
C TYR A 809 -15.65 -42.81 15.86
N GLU A 810 -14.93 -43.92 15.74
CA GLU A 810 -13.46 -43.93 15.81
C GLU A 810 -12.82 -43.02 14.76
N ASN A 811 -13.43 -42.92 13.57
CA ASN A 811 -12.96 -42.01 12.51
C ASN A 811 -13.32 -40.55 12.81
N ILE A 812 -14.42 -40.29 13.53
CA ILE A 812 -14.75 -38.95 14.00
C ILE A 812 -13.75 -38.54 15.09
N ALA A 813 -13.53 -39.39 16.09
CA ALA A 813 -12.59 -39.16 17.18
C ALA A 813 -11.16 -38.94 16.69
N ALA A 814 -10.72 -39.67 15.65
CA ALA A 814 -9.40 -39.49 15.05
C ALA A 814 -9.20 -38.09 14.40
N ASN A 815 -10.28 -37.49 13.89
CA ASN A 815 -10.23 -36.20 13.18
C ASN A 815 -10.61 -34.99 14.05
N TYR A 816 -11.42 -35.20 15.08
CA TYR A 816 -12.02 -34.12 15.88
C TYR A 816 -11.80 -34.27 17.39
N TYR A 817 -11.20 -35.37 17.84
CA TYR A 817 -10.84 -35.64 19.24
C TYR A 817 -11.94 -35.28 20.25
N ASP A 818 -11.68 -34.30 21.11
CA ASP A 818 -12.55 -33.77 22.16
C ASP A 818 -13.65 -32.82 21.65
N LYS A 819 -13.59 -32.37 20.39
CA LYS A 819 -14.56 -31.42 19.81
C LYS A 819 -15.87 -32.08 19.40
N ILE A 820 -15.86 -33.39 19.14
CA ILE A 820 -17.06 -34.19 18.87
C ILE A 820 -17.06 -35.40 19.82
N PRO A 821 -17.58 -35.21 21.05
CA PRO A 821 -17.63 -36.26 22.07
C PRO A 821 -18.53 -37.45 21.68
N GLN A 822 -18.19 -38.65 22.19
CA GLN A 822 -18.93 -39.87 21.86
C GLN A 822 -20.37 -39.83 22.37
N ASP A 823 -20.55 -39.39 23.62
CA ASP A 823 -21.85 -39.21 24.27
C ASP A 823 -22.78 -38.29 23.48
N GLU A 824 -22.23 -37.22 22.90
CA GLU A 824 -22.98 -36.35 22.00
C GLU A 824 -23.38 -37.03 20.69
N THR A 825 -22.51 -37.86 20.08
CA THR A 825 -22.86 -38.63 18.87
C THR A 825 -23.81 -39.80 19.12
N ASP A 826 -23.76 -40.38 20.32
CA ASP A 826 -24.64 -41.46 20.77
C ASP A 826 -26.05 -40.97 21.03
N SER A 827 -26.19 -39.70 21.44
CA SER A 827 -27.47 -39.03 21.67
C SER A 827 -28.25 -38.70 20.39
N ILE A 828 -27.62 -38.78 19.19
CA ILE A 828 -28.26 -38.43 17.92
C ILE A 828 -29.30 -39.49 17.58
N MET A 829 -30.56 -39.07 17.43
CA MET A 829 -31.67 -39.95 17.07
C MET A 829 -31.71 -40.25 15.58
N ASN A 830 -32.31 -41.38 15.20
CA ASN A 830 -32.51 -41.71 13.79
C ASN A 830 -33.38 -40.64 13.10
N GLY A 831 -32.88 -40.07 11.99
CA GLY A 831 -33.50 -38.94 11.28
C GLY A 831 -33.07 -37.55 11.78
N GLU A 832 -32.12 -37.47 12.72
CA GLU A 832 -31.54 -36.24 13.25
C GLU A 832 -30.19 -35.91 12.59
N VAL A 833 -29.93 -34.63 12.39
CA VAL A 833 -28.59 -34.06 12.14
C VAL A 833 -28.26 -33.12 13.29
N LYS A 834 -27.16 -33.39 13.98
CA LYS A 834 -26.59 -32.53 15.00
C LYS A 834 -25.39 -31.78 14.42
N PHE A 835 -25.43 -30.46 14.49
CA PHE A 835 -24.38 -29.57 14.02
C PHE A 835 -23.48 -29.24 15.20
N PHE A 836 -22.24 -29.70 15.14
CA PHE A 836 -21.19 -29.40 16.11
C PHE A 836 -20.51 -28.10 15.71
N VAL A 837 -20.48 -27.16 16.64
CA VAL A 837 -19.92 -25.83 16.48
C VAL A 837 -18.79 -25.66 17.48
N PHE A 838 -17.59 -25.40 17.00
CA PHE A 838 -16.41 -25.23 17.86
C PHE A 838 -15.46 -24.24 17.22
N ALA A 839 -14.68 -23.54 18.03
CA ALA A 839 -13.75 -22.55 17.50
C ALA A 839 -12.56 -23.23 16.78
N GLY A 840 -12.01 -22.56 15.76
CA GLY A 840 -10.88 -23.07 15.01
C GLY A 840 -9.58 -22.87 15.78
N GLU A 841 -9.01 -23.90 16.41
CA GLU A 841 -7.77 -23.79 17.23
C GLU A 841 -6.65 -22.95 16.59
N ASP A 842 -6.49 -23.07 15.27
CA ASP A 842 -5.49 -22.33 14.47
C ASP A 842 -6.09 -21.22 13.60
N HIS A 843 -7.40 -20.97 13.69
CA HIS A 843 -8.16 -20.14 12.75
C HIS A 843 -9.13 -19.22 13.50
N TRP A 844 -9.06 -17.90 13.25
CA TRP A 844 -9.95 -16.90 13.86
C TRP A 844 -11.40 -17.02 13.34
N GLY A 845 -12.15 -17.94 13.93
CA GLY A 845 -13.52 -18.27 13.54
C GLY A 845 -14.01 -19.56 14.18
N PHE A 846 -15.12 -20.08 13.66
CA PHE A 846 -15.71 -21.33 14.11
C PHE A 846 -15.93 -22.30 12.96
N HIS A 847 -15.86 -23.59 13.28
CA HIS A 847 -16.20 -24.66 12.37
C HIS A 847 -17.60 -25.18 12.66
N VAL A 848 -18.29 -25.57 11.59
CA VAL A 848 -19.55 -26.32 11.66
C VAL A 848 -19.32 -27.68 11.04
N VAL A 849 -19.60 -28.74 11.80
CA VAL A 849 -19.51 -30.12 11.34
C VAL A 849 -20.84 -30.82 11.65
N PRO A 850 -21.65 -31.16 10.64
CA PRO A 850 -22.86 -31.93 10.86
C PRO A 850 -22.54 -33.42 10.99
N VAL A 851 -23.08 -34.05 12.02
CA VAL A 851 -23.14 -35.50 12.18
C VAL A 851 -24.60 -35.90 12.25
N ALA A 852 -24.97 -36.93 11.51
CA ALA A 852 -26.34 -37.40 11.42
C ALA A 852 -26.45 -38.88 11.70
N ARG A 853 -27.63 -39.31 12.13
CA ARG A 853 -27.96 -40.73 12.23
C ARG A 853 -29.11 -41.08 11.29
N LYS A 854 -28.89 -42.06 10.43
CA LYS A 854 -29.90 -42.60 9.53
C LYS A 854 -29.79 -44.12 9.48
N ASP A 855 -30.92 -44.81 9.63
CA ASP A 855 -30.99 -46.28 9.63
C ASP A 855 -30.01 -46.91 10.63
N GLU A 856 -29.91 -46.31 11.83
CA GLU A 856 -28.98 -46.66 12.91
C GLU A 856 -27.47 -46.52 12.57
N GLN A 857 -27.14 -45.89 11.44
CA GLN A 857 -25.77 -45.61 11.02
C GLN A 857 -25.44 -44.12 11.11
N LEU A 858 -24.21 -43.80 11.52
CA LEU A 858 -23.70 -42.42 11.55
C LEU A 858 -23.19 -41.98 10.17
N PHE A 859 -23.45 -40.71 9.86
CA PHE A 859 -22.96 -40.02 8.67
C PHE A 859 -22.35 -38.69 9.09
N ILE A 860 -21.24 -38.31 8.46
CA ILE A 860 -20.61 -36.99 8.65
C ILE A 860 -20.72 -36.18 7.36
N GLY A 861 -21.14 -34.93 7.47
CA GLY A 861 -21.18 -34.01 6.35
C GLY A 861 -19.90 -33.19 6.21
N LYS A 862 -19.92 -32.20 5.31
CA LYS A 862 -18.77 -31.35 5.01
C LYS A 862 -18.47 -30.42 6.20
N LYS A 863 -17.23 -30.43 6.68
CA LYS A 863 -16.72 -29.39 7.59
C LYS A 863 -16.69 -28.05 6.86
N GLU A 864 -17.31 -27.04 7.43
CA GLU A 864 -17.27 -25.67 6.92
C GLU A 864 -16.70 -24.72 7.98
N PHE A 865 -15.99 -23.69 7.54
CA PHE A 865 -15.38 -22.69 8.41
C PHE A 865 -16.04 -21.34 8.18
N PHE A 866 -16.38 -20.65 9.27
CA PHE A 866 -16.91 -19.29 9.27
C PHE A 866 -15.95 -18.43 10.10
N ALA A 867 -15.30 -17.46 9.46
CA ALA A 867 -14.41 -16.55 10.18
C ALA A 867 -15.24 -15.63 11.08
N PHE A 868 -14.71 -15.26 12.25
CA PHE A 868 -15.38 -14.27 13.10
C PHE A 868 -15.40 -12.87 12.49
N GLU A 869 -14.56 -12.62 11.50
CA GLU A 869 -14.38 -11.31 10.86
C GLU A 869 -14.43 -11.42 9.32
N ALA A 870 -15.20 -12.36 8.74
CA ALA A 870 -15.31 -12.49 7.28
C ALA A 870 -16.26 -11.41 6.70
N ASP A 871 -15.70 -10.46 5.94
CA ASP A 871 -16.40 -9.30 5.35
C ASP A 871 -17.07 -8.37 6.40
N LEU A 872 -16.63 -8.41 7.66
CA LEU A 872 -17.18 -7.62 8.79
C LEU A 872 -16.62 -6.20 8.94
N SER A 873 -15.81 -5.73 7.99
CA SER A 873 -15.69 -4.27 7.85
C SER A 873 -16.91 -3.77 7.08
N ASP A 874 -18.04 -3.58 7.77
CA ASP A 874 -19.14 -2.74 7.28
C ASP A 874 -18.63 -1.34 6.87
N LEU A 875 -17.45 -0.98 7.39
CA LEU A 875 -16.73 0.24 7.11
C LEU A 875 -15.71 0.04 5.97
N ASP A 876 -16.23 0.03 4.74
CA ASP A 876 -15.46 0.32 3.53
C ASP A 876 -15.56 1.82 3.22
N PHE A 877 -14.42 2.49 3.11
CA PHE A 877 -14.37 3.90 2.72
C PHE A 877 -14.37 4.09 1.20
N PHE A 878 -14.47 3.03 0.40
CA PHE A 878 -14.35 3.12 -1.05
C PHE A 878 -15.48 2.40 -1.79
N ASP A 879 -16.51 1.96 -1.08
CA ASP A 879 -17.70 1.29 -1.62
C ASP A 879 -18.70 2.24 -2.31
N GLY A 880 -18.51 3.55 -2.13
CA GLY A 880 -19.32 4.61 -2.71
C GLY A 880 -20.58 5.00 -1.95
N LEU A 881 -20.76 4.55 -0.70
CA LEU A 881 -21.87 4.94 0.16
C LEU A 881 -21.53 6.10 1.13
N LYS A 882 -20.31 6.65 1.05
CA LYS A 882 -19.75 7.60 2.03
C LYS A 882 -19.63 9.07 1.60
#